data_AF-A0A1W9HMY8-F1
#
_entry.id   AF-A0A1W9HMY8-F1
#
_cell.length_a   1.000
_cell.length_b   1.000
_cell.length_c   1.000
_cell.angle_alpha   90.00
_cell.angle_beta   90.00
_cell.angle_gamma   90.00
#
_symmetry.space_group_name_H-M   'P 1'
#
loop_
_entity.id
_entity.type
_entity.pdbx_description
1 polymer ?
#
loop_
_entity_poly.entity_id
_entity_poly.type
_entity_poly.pdbx_seq_one_letter_code
_entity_poly.pdbx_strand_id
1 'polypeptide(L)'
;MQKIILGTFFQITFFLAPLASALSPEQLEQKIAQKIATVEEFNFIRQTAKAMGLRVWLFGGTAAGYAHYVKWDSLRQEGDKRYQGDRFDYDFTNIYRSTQDLDIVADGTIQQIDEFATRLSNEYPHFLGGKAKWEVRTLRFSRGAPGEMGYKEALLNDYDFLNQNTDSNSTGMIEISKSREPVVRDLRDWNSQRSFFFTDVLNSHVHFYRSPRHDSTARAKAGNNPEIFSVIRALTKAFQYELTFTPQDEKEIQTIIDQFIPTEIKDNNSQRRLIDMGKKLIKHAVNIEYAWNTLERLGLRKKLMSFDYPTVKESLAWWMNKEPLRSYEVGLGNGKTAAELGIKIVAHESNTFLSYESITRAHTGDPNFLISREGFIGEAAAYGNGVYTRIGRQGAAHTGLTIRLKVNPQARLGTDFTMSSDYVIFHNKKAFTVIPESIDLSPLAYFELLNKGEAFPESERALLEKFKRKWTRSSQTSAGDLKKIRSFVADATEKWSKSPNSPLPLILQEFFSSAISEGSERELEKILHYNKYHAQLALLTEPRIVHNPKWSIWMKDVMSQKQKTALEILVKPGPFSHPEAPQMIDKIISDNQVSMHEAYIPLAYNSHIQQHPKFPEWIYKLIETRGYWGRANSFWAGTLKSPYILNTPYWEKTVKLFIDKLKHRYDSGIYQMLLSDEVTKNPSWLETVKYALRSLKEKHKVPETFLMNWSLPNWPEIIDLVIEEGYDLTSLHRWKMAPDNVPSLFEHPNWPDLFEKIITSYPPVAPSIFSLQSFIRDILGNPKAIRHPRWLDLMKHVLRTNPASNSVGIGLVLSEDHFRGQEKWYEFVDYALKSEYGVLLNKKIDLKYRLNSVNKLKCRSLF
;
A
#
# COMPACT_ATOMS: atom_id res chain seq x y z
N MET A 1 84.59 18.96 -0.47
CA MET A 1 84.09 20.09 -1.29
C MET A 1 83.27 19.54 -2.46
N GLN A 2 82.20 20.14 -2.96
CA GLN A 2 81.19 21.04 -2.37
C GLN A 2 80.13 21.39 -3.43
N LYS A 3 78.83 21.44 -3.06
CA LYS A 3 77.68 22.08 -3.79
C LYS A 3 77.30 21.38 -5.12
N ILE A 4 76.03 21.25 -5.56
CA ILE A 4 74.71 21.85 -5.24
C ILE A 4 73.68 20.69 -5.24
N ILE A 5 72.65 20.51 -4.40
CA ILE A 5 71.95 21.27 -3.34
C ILE A 5 70.91 22.33 -3.78
N LEU A 6 69.73 21.89 -4.25
CA LEU A 6 68.36 22.45 -4.03
C LEU A 6 67.36 21.63 -4.90
N GLY A 7 66.16 21.21 -4.48
CA GLY A 7 65.57 21.18 -3.14
C GLY A 7 64.05 20.93 -3.18
N THR A 8 63.58 19.69 -3.00
CA THR A 8 62.15 19.37 -2.79
C THR A 8 61.97 18.29 -1.73
N PHE A 9 62.22 18.65 -0.47
CA PHE A 9 61.93 17.78 0.67
C PHE A 9 60.42 17.82 0.94
N PHE A 10 59.68 16.84 0.40
CA PHE A 10 58.25 16.69 0.72
C PHE A 10 58.13 16.29 2.19
N GLN A 11 57.91 17.26 3.08
CA GLN A 11 57.36 16.99 4.40
C GLN A 11 55.97 16.42 4.21
N ILE A 12 55.87 15.09 4.18
CA ILE A 12 54.62 14.38 4.44
C ILE A 12 54.34 14.59 5.92
N THR A 13 53.79 15.76 6.22
CA THR A 13 53.12 16.02 7.49
C THR A 13 51.90 15.12 7.49
N PHE A 14 52.07 13.90 8.00
CA PHE A 14 50.95 13.12 8.50
C PHE A 14 50.25 14.02 9.53
N PHE A 15 49.18 14.68 9.09
CA PHE A 15 48.13 15.08 9.99
C PHE A 15 47.62 13.79 10.61
N LEU A 16 48.24 13.43 11.74
CA LEU A 16 47.63 12.63 12.78
C LEU A 16 46.40 13.42 13.22
N ALA A 17 45.33 13.31 12.43
CA ALA A 17 43.99 13.56 12.92
C ALA A 17 43.92 12.79 14.23
N PRO A 18 43.67 13.47 15.37
CA PRO A 18 43.74 12.83 16.67
C PRO A 18 42.84 11.61 16.59
N LEU A 19 43.43 10.43 16.78
CA LEU A 19 42.69 9.18 16.85
C LEU A 19 41.69 9.39 17.98
N ALA A 20 40.41 9.58 17.61
CA ALA A 20 39.35 9.71 18.59
C ALA A 20 39.47 8.50 19.52
N SER A 21 39.54 8.76 20.83
CA SER A 21 39.76 7.69 21.79
C SER A 21 38.74 6.59 21.55
N ALA A 22 39.20 5.35 21.41
CA ALA A 22 38.30 4.24 21.42
C ALA A 22 37.76 4.13 22.85
N LEU A 23 36.44 4.28 23.01
CA LEU A 23 35.75 4.03 24.27
C LEU A 23 36.20 2.68 24.85
N SER A 24 36.59 2.65 26.12
CA SER A 24 36.80 1.38 26.82
C SER A 24 35.47 0.64 26.98
N PRO A 25 35.48 -0.71 27.05
CA PRO A 25 34.28 -1.48 27.38
C PRO A 25 33.63 -0.98 28.68
N GLU A 26 34.42 -0.79 29.73
CA GLU A 26 33.97 -0.37 31.07
C GLU A 26 33.35 1.03 31.03
N GLN A 27 33.94 1.97 30.27
CA GLN A 27 33.37 3.29 30.04
C GLN A 27 32.01 3.21 29.34
N LEU A 28 31.89 2.37 28.30
CA LEU A 28 30.64 2.23 27.55
C LEU A 28 29.51 1.59 28.39
N GLU A 29 29.79 0.51 29.13
CA GLU A 29 28.79 -0.09 30.02
C GLU A 29 28.35 0.89 31.12
N GLN A 30 29.31 1.60 31.73
CA GLN A 30 29.01 2.63 32.74
C GLN A 30 28.12 3.75 32.16
N LYS A 31 28.43 4.26 30.96
CA LYS A 31 27.64 5.29 30.27
C LYS A 31 26.23 4.77 29.94
N ILE A 32 26.11 3.55 29.43
CA ILE A 32 24.81 2.89 29.15
C ILE A 32 23.99 2.84 30.45
N ALA A 33 24.57 2.38 31.55
CA ALA A 33 23.89 2.27 32.83
C ALA A 33 23.50 3.64 33.43
N GLN A 34 24.36 4.66 33.32
CA GLN A 34 24.10 6.00 33.83
C GLN A 34 22.96 6.69 33.08
N LYS A 35 22.98 6.67 31.74
CA LYS A 35 22.04 7.40 30.89
C LYS A 35 20.60 6.87 30.91
N ILE A 36 20.34 5.67 31.46
CA ILE A 36 18.97 5.11 31.52
C ILE A 36 18.02 6.05 32.28
N ALA A 37 18.52 6.76 33.30
CA ALA A 37 17.70 7.71 34.07
C ALA A 37 17.37 9.02 33.31
N THR A 38 18.02 9.29 32.17
CA THR A 38 17.79 10.50 31.36
C THR A 38 16.67 10.35 30.33
N VAL A 39 16.14 9.12 30.16
CA VAL A 39 14.96 8.84 29.34
C VAL A 39 13.75 8.70 30.27
N GLU A 40 12.75 9.56 30.13
CA GLU A 40 11.59 9.63 31.05
C GLU A 40 10.86 8.29 31.16
N GLU A 41 10.58 7.65 30.02
CA GLU A 41 9.88 6.37 29.95
C GLU A 41 10.67 5.25 30.65
N PHE A 42 12.00 5.25 30.56
CA PHE A 42 12.84 4.25 31.22
C PHE A 42 12.97 4.49 32.72
N ASN A 43 12.91 5.74 33.17
CA ASN A 43 12.86 6.08 34.58
C ASN A 43 11.52 5.62 35.20
N PHE A 44 10.39 5.84 34.53
CA PHE A 44 9.09 5.27 34.95
C PHE A 44 9.14 3.73 34.99
N ILE A 45 9.63 3.09 33.94
CA ILE A 45 9.80 1.62 33.90
C ILE A 45 10.66 1.14 35.08
N ARG A 46 11.79 1.80 35.37
CA ARG A 46 12.65 1.47 36.54
C ARG A 46 11.87 1.57 37.85
N GLN A 47 11.13 2.65 38.05
CA GLN A 47 10.40 2.90 39.29
C GLN A 47 9.26 1.88 39.48
N THR A 48 8.45 1.65 38.46
CA THR A 48 7.35 0.68 38.48
C THR A 48 7.88 -0.74 38.66
N ALA A 49 8.95 -1.14 37.95
CA ALA A 49 9.60 -2.44 38.13
C ALA A 49 10.12 -2.64 39.57
N LYS A 50 10.81 -1.63 40.12
CA LYS A 50 11.32 -1.65 41.50
C LYS A 50 10.19 -1.79 42.53
N ALA A 51 9.09 -1.05 42.36
CA ALA A 51 7.93 -1.12 43.24
C ALA A 51 7.24 -2.50 43.21
N MET A 52 7.31 -3.21 42.08
CA MET A 52 6.71 -4.54 41.89
C MET A 52 7.66 -5.71 42.16
N GLY A 53 8.93 -5.44 42.53
CA GLY A 53 9.96 -6.46 42.72
C GLY A 53 10.42 -7.15 41.43
N LEU A 54 10.17 -6.54 40.26
CA LEU A 54 10.51 -7.08 38.95
C LEU A 54 11.93 -6.70 38.52
N ARG A 55 12.60 -7.60 37.80
CA ARG A 55 13.75 -7.24 36.95
C ARG A 55 13.26 -6.99 35.53
N VAL A 56 13.70 -5.91 34.91
CA VAL A 56 13.19 -5.45 33.61
C VAL A 56 14.34 -4.98 32.71
N TRP A 57 14.29 -5.38 31.44
CA TRP A 57 15.28 -5.06 30.41
C TRP A 57 14.62 -4.48 29.16
N LEU A 58 15.33 -3.58 28.48
CA LEU A 58 15.14 -3.33 27.04
C LEU A 58 15.59 -4.58 26.29
N PHE A 59 14.93 -4.93 25.17
CA PHE A 59 15.24 -6.14 24.42
C PHE A 59 15.39 -5.92 22.91
N GLY A 60 16.30 -6.69 22.30
CA GLY A 60 16.54 -6.75 20.85
C GLY A 60 16.76 -5.38 20.24
N GLY A 61 15.94 -5.03 19.25
CA GLY A 61 16.03 -3.75 18.54
C GLY A 61 15.88 -2.52 19.44
N THR A 62 15.22 -2.66 20.59
CA THR A 62 15.13 -1.61 21.61
C THR A 62 16.46 -1.40 22.31
N ALA A 63 17.06 -2.49 22.79
CA ALA A 63 18.36 -2.49 23.45
C ALA A 63 19.44 -1.94 22.51
N ALA A 64 19.50 -2.46 21.27
CA ALA A 64 20.44 -2.00 20.25
C ALA A 64 20.30 -0.50 19.97
N GLY A 65 19.08 0.00 19.77
CA GLY A 65 18.85 1.42 19.50
C GLY A 65 19.35 2.34 20.63
N TYR A 66 19.11 1.96 21.89
CA TYR A 66 19.60 2.73 23.03
C TYR A 66 21.13 2.64 23.20
N ALA A 67 21.72 1.45 23.07
CA ALA A 67 23.17 1.26 23.25
C ALA A 67 23.99 2.01 22.19
N HIS A 68 23.60 1.92 20.91
CA HIS A 68 24.27 2.65 19.83
C HIS A 68 24.11 4.18 20.00
N TYR A 69 22.94 4.65 20.45
CA TYR A 69 22.73 6.08 20.74
C TYR A 69 23.65 6.59 21.87
N VAL A 70 23.79 5.83 22.97
CA VAL A 70 24.73 6.16 24.06
C VAL A 70 26.18 6.15 23.56
N LYS A 71 26.56 5.17 22.72
CA LYS A 71 27.89 5.12 22.12
C LYS A 71 28.18 6.37 21.27
N TRP A 72 27.28 6.75 20.38
CA TRP A 72 27.45 7.91 19.51
C TRP A 72 27.55 9.22 20.31
N ASP A 73 26.72 9.40 21.35
CA ASP A 73 26.84 10.55 22.28
C ASP A 73 28.20 10.55 23.02
N SER A 74 28.71 9.37 23.39
CA SER A 74 29.97 9.24 24.11
C SER A 74 31.17 9.55 23.20
N LEU A 75 31.20 9.01 21.97
CA LEU A 75 32.23 9.35 20.96
C LEU A 75 32.23 10.84 20.63
N ARG A 76 31.04 11.45 20.55
CA ARG A 76 30.89 12.91 20.36
C ARG A 76 31.47 13.70 21.54
N GLN A 77 31.23 13.26 22.78
CA GLN A 77 31.81 13.87 23.99
C GLN A 77 33.35 13.76 24.01
N GLU A 78 33.90 12.71 23.42
CA GLU A 78 35.34 12.49 23.23
C GLU A 78 35.93 13.23 22.01
N GLY A 79 35.11 14.03 21.32
CA GLY A 79 35.57 14.95 20.26
C GLY A 79 35.37 14.45 18.84
N ASP A 80 34.64 13.35 18.60
CA ASP A 80 34.25 12.94 17.26
C ASP A 80 33.28 13.95 16.62
N LYS A 81 33.85 14.85 15.82
CA LYS A 81 33.15 15.95 15.14
C LYS A 81 32.16 15.50 14.06
N ARG A 82 32.08 14.20 13.74
CA ARG A 82 31.07 13.69 12.81
C ARG A 82 29.67 13.86 13.39
N TYR A 83 29.49 13.66 14.70
CA TYR A 83 28.18 13.63 15.36
C TYR A 83 27.66 15.03 15.75
N GLN A 84 26.43 15.37 15.35
CA GLN A 84 25.78 16.65 15.66
C GLN A 84 25.24 16.67 17.11
N GLY A 85 25.64 17.64 17.93
CA GLY A 85 25.41 17.63 19.39
C GLY A 85 23.98 17.84 19.87
N ASP A 86 23.19 18.59 19.13
CA ASP A 86 21.77 18.85 19.36
C ASP A 86 20.85 17.65 19.05
N ARG A 87 21.41 16.54 18.56
CA ARG A 87 20.69 15.26 18.37
C ARG A 87 20.66 14.37 19.61
N PHE A 88 21.42 14.73 20.66
CA PHE A 88 21.67 13.90 21.83
C PHE A 88 20.98 14.42 23.11
N ASP A 89 19.68 14.75 23.01
CA ASP A 89 18.86 15.20 24.14
C ASP A 89 18.25 14.05 24.98
N TYR A 90 18.44 12.78 24.56
CA TYR A 90 17.86 11.59 25.17
C TYR A 90 16.33 11.55 25.18
N ASP A 91 15.67 12.40 24.38
CA ASP A 91 14.27 12.23 24.07
C ASP A 91 14.04 10.93 23.30
N PHE A 92 13.05 10.16 23.72
CA PHE A 92 12.73 8.87 23.14
C PHE A 92 12.44 8.93 21.63
N THR A 93 11.94 10.06 21.08
CA THR A 93 11.77 10.26 19.62
C THR A 93 13.08 10.43 18.86
N ASN A 94 14.14 10.88 19.53
CA ASN A 94 15.46 10.95 18.92
C ASN A 94 16.13 9.56 19.00
N ILE A 95 15.97 8.83 20.10
CA ILE A 95 16.47 7.45 20.24
C ILE A 95 15.76 6.48 19.27
N TYR A 96 14.44 6.59 19.08
CA TYR A 96 13.62 5.62 18.31
C TYR A 96 12.79 6.26 17.19
N ARG A 97 12.51 5.50 16.12
CA ARG A 97 11.67 5.96 14.99
C ARG A 97 10.17 5.93 15.37
N SER A 98 9.33 6.72 14.69
CA SER A 98 7.87 6.66 14.86
C SER A 98 7.24 5.28 14.58
N THR A 99 7.92 4.42 13.85
CA THR A 99 7.50 3.05 13.48
C THR A 99 8.26 1.95 14.20
N GLN A 100 9.11 2.27 15.17
CA GLN A 100 9.85 1.28 15.94
C GLN A 100 9.03 0.82 17.14
N ASP A 101 8.61 -0.44 17.12
CA ASP A 101 8.08 -1.12 18.29
C ASP A 101 9.11 -1.09 19.44
N LEU A 102 8.63 -0.93 20.68
CA LEU A 102 9.46 -1.15 21.86
C LEU A 102 9.13 -2.49 22.53
N ASP A 103 10.18 -3.29 22.67
CA ASP A 103 10.16 -4.63 23.25
C ASP A 103 10.84 -4.59 24.63
N ILE A 104 10.10 -5.02 25.65
CA ILE A 104 10.53 -5.12 27.05
C ILE A 104 10.54 -6.58 27.46
N VAL A 105 11.49 -6.97 28.31
CA VAL A 105 11.51 -8.28 28.97
C VAL A 105 11.44 -8.08 30.47
N ALA A 106 10.65 -8.90 31.16
CA ALA A 106 10.52 -8.92 32.60
C ALA A 106 10.73 -10.34 33.18
N ASP A 107 11.37 -10.41 34.35
CA ASP A 107 11.56 -11.64 35.15
C ASP A 107 10.78 -11.47 36.47
N GLY A 108 9.79 -12.35 36.68
CA GLY A 108 8.74 -12.27 37.70
C GLY A 108 7.58 -13.21 37.37
N THR A 109 6.50 -13.20 38.16
CA THR A 109 5.30 -14.00 37.85
C THR A 109 4.51 -13.41 36.68
N ILE A 110 3.74 -14.24 35.95
CA ILE A 110 2.90 -13.79 34.84
C ILE A 110 1.93 -12.68 35.29
N GLN A 111 1.33 -12.82 36.48
CA GLN A 111 0.42 -11.81 37.03
C GLN A 111 1.10 -10.45 37.27
N GLN A 112 2.31 -10.44 37.87
CA GLN A 112 3.07 -9.20 38.06
C GLN A 112 3.45 -8.56 36.71
N ILE A 113 3.80 -9.37 35.71
CA ILE A 113 4.20 -8.90 34.38
C ILE A 113 3.00 -8.32 33.62
N ASP A 114 1.80 -8.87 33.81
CA ASP A 114 0.57 -8.37 33.19
C ASP A 114 0.04 -7.10 33.86
N GLU A 115 0.14 -7.00 35.17
CA GLU A 115 -0.11 -5.75 35.88
C GLU A 115 0.91 -4.67 35.47
N PHE A 116 2.20 -5.02 35.35
CA PHE A 116 3.24 -4.10 34.89
C PHE A 116 2.98 -3.61 33.46
N ALA A 117 2.63 -4.51 32.54
CA ALA A 117 2.27 -4.16 31.17
C ALA A 117 1.02 -3.28 31.08
N THR A 118 0.06 -3.48 31.98
CA THR A 118 -1.15 -2.66 32.11
C THR A 118 -0.80 -1.26 32.61
N ARG A 119 -0.04 -1.14 33.71
CA ARG A 119 0.44 0.15 34.24
C ARG A 119 1.23 0.94 33.18
N LEU A 120 2.11 0.28 32.43
CA LEU A 120 2.89 0.91 31.35
C LEU A 120 2.01 1.38 30.19
N SER A 121 0.98 0.61 29.82
CA SER A 121 0.04 0.97 28.75
C SER A 121 -0.92 2.09 29.16
N ASN A 122 -1.15 2.28 30.46
CA ASN A 122 -1.97 3.36 31.01
C ASN A 122 -1.17 4.67 31.14
N GLU A 123 0.08 4.63 31.58
CA GLU A 123 0.94 5.82 31.69
C GLU A 123 1.36 6.34 30.31
N TYR A 124 1.80 5.42 29.44
CA TYR A 124 2.19 5.75 28.08
C TYR A 124 1.29 4.98 27.09
N PRO A 125 0.03 5.40 26.88
CA PRO A 125 -0.78 4.86 25.80
C PRO A 125 0.00 5.00 24.48
N HIS A 126 0.00 3.95 23.66
CA HIS A 126 1.05 3.76 22.65
C HIS A 126 0.91 4.75 21.47
N PHE A 127 1.80 5.74 21.38
CA PHE A 127 1.80 6.74 20.29
C PHE A 127 2.87 6.53 19.19
N LEU A 128 3.73 5.51 19.33
CA LEU A 128 4.86 5.28 18.43
C LEU A 128 4.82 3.90 17.77
N GLY A 129 3.98 3.73 16.76
CA GLY A 129 4.07 2.61 15.83
C GLY A 129 2.73 2.05 15.39
N GLY A 130 2.79 0.92 14.69
CA GLY A 130 1.59 0.19 14.24
C GLY A 130 0.95 -0.71 15.30
N LYS A 131 1.57 -0.86 16.48
CA LYS A 131 1.02 -1.58 17.63
C LYS A 131 0.23 -0.63 18.53
N ALA A 132 -0.82 -1.14 19.16
CA ALA A 132 -1.66 -0.38 20.12
C ALA A 132 -1.24 -0.56 21.59
N LYS A 133 -0.28 -1.45 21.88
CA LYS A 133 0.18 -1.79 23.24
C LYS A 133 1.69 -2.11 23.22
N TRP A 134 2.38 -1.79 24.32
CA TRP A 134 3.78 -2.16 24.52
C TRP A 134 3.97 -3.69 24.50
N GLU A 135 5.06 -4.17 23.90
CA GLU A 135 5.38 -5.60 23.90
C GLU A 135 6.19 -5.96 25.15
N VAL A 136 5.51 -6.34 26.23
CA VAL A 136 6.14 -6.91 27.42
C VAL A 136 6.18 -8.44 27.32
N ARG A 137 7.40 -9.00 27.28
CA ARG A 137 7.68 -10.43 27.26
C ARG A 137 8.16 -10.93 28.62
N THR A 138 7.86 -12.19 28.88
CA THR A 138 8.33 -12.98 30.02
C THR A 138 9.72 -13.56 29.72
N LEU A 139 10.66 -13.47 30.67
CA LEU A 139 11.99 -14.05 30.48
C LEU A 139 11.98 -15.59 30.48
N ARG A 140 11.24 -16.21 31.41
CA ARG A 140 11.34 -17.64 31.75
C ARG A 140 10.09 -18.48 31.47
N PHE A 141 8.96 -17.84 31.23
CA PHE A 141 7.66 -18.49 31.09
C PHE A 141 7.10 -18.22 29.70
N SER A 142 6.50 -19.21 29.05
CA SER A 142 5.67 -18.95 27.88
C SER A 142 4.33 -18.31 28.30
N ARG A 143 3.72 -17.55 27.41
CA ARG A 143 2.37 -17.00 27.58
C ARG A 143 1.42 -17.64 26.55
N GLY A 144 0.27 -18.13 26.99
CA GLY A 144 -0.65 -18.93 26.17
C GLY A 144 -0.11 -20.34 25.86
N ALA A 145 -0.87 -21.14 25.11
CA ALA A 145 -0.45 -22.43 24.59
C ALA A 145 0.07 -22.35 23.14
N PRO A 146 1.01 -23.21 22.71
CA PRO A 146 1.52 -23.21 21.33
C PRO A 146 0.39 -23.33 20.30
N GLY A 147 0.31 -22.37 19.38
CA GLY A 147 -0.72 -22.27 18.35
C GLY A 147 -1.89 -21.32 18.68
N GLU A 148 -2.02 -20.87 19.93
CA GLU A 148 -3.03 -19.87 20.30
C GLU A 148 -2.67 -18.47 19.81
N MET A 149 -3.69 -17.66 19.51
CA MET A 149 -3.49 -16.24 19.19
C MET A 149 -2.99 -15.51 20.45
N GLY A 150 -1.76 -15.00 20.38
CA GLY A 150 -1.08 -14.38 21.52
C GLY A 150 -0.04 -15.28 22.20
N TYR A 151 0.18 -16.51 21.71
CA TYR A 151 1.29 -17.34 22.18
C TYR A 151 2.63 -16.61 22.05
N LYS A 152 3.40 -16.60 23.14
CA LYS A 152 4.79 -16.14 23.16
C LYS A 152 5.65 -17.14 23.91
N GLU A 153 6.64 -17.71 23.23
CA GLU A 153 7.70 -18.49 23.87
C GLU A 153 8.41 -17.72 24.99
N ALA A 154 8.88 -18.45 26.01
CA ALA A 154 9.90 -17.95 26.91
C ALA A 154 11.15 -17.53 26.11
N LEU A 155 11.92 -16.57 26.62
CA LEU A 155 13.10 -16.07 25.92
C LEU A 155 14.39 -16.77 26.35
N LEU A 156 14.48 -17.17 27.62
CA LEU A 156 15.63 -17.88 28.17
C LEU A 156 15.35 -19.38 28.19
N ASN A 157 16.29 -20.18 27.67
CA ASN A 157 16.25 -21.65 27.61
C ASN A 157 15.12 -22.27 26.76
N ASP A 158 14.36 -21.48 25.99
CA ASP A 158 13.39 -22.01 25.03
C ASP A 158 14.08 -22.63 23.80
N TYR A 159 13.58 -23.79 23.36
CA TYR A 159 14.17 -24.53 22.25
C TYR A 159 14.08 -23.78 20.92
N ASP A 160 12.90 -23.26 20.56
CA ASP A 160 12.70 -22.58 19.28
C ASP A 160 13.49 -21.26 19.25
N PHE A 161 13.50 -20.52 20.37
CA PHE A 161 14.26 -19.28 20.48
C PHE A 161 15.77 -19.50 20.39
N LEU A 162 16.31 -20.56 21.00
CA LEU A 162 17.73 -20.90 20.96
C LEU A 162 18.18 -21.57 19.65
N ASN A 163 17.27 -22.22 18.91
CA ASN A 163 17.63 -22.95 17.68
C ASN A 163 17.25 -22.20 16.39
N GLN A 164 16.55 -21.06 16.42
CA GLN A 164 16.36 -20.22 15.23
C GLN A 164 17.63 -19.45 14.82
N ASN A 165 17.78 -19.12 13.53
CA ASN A 165 18.78 -18.15 13.06
C ASN A 165 18.40 -16.73 13.51
N THR A 166 19.37 -15.95 13.97
CA THR A 166 19.15 -14.59 14.49
C THR A 166 20.45 -13.78 14.55
N ASP A 167 20.40 -12.53 14.97
CA ASP A 167 21.55 -11.64 15.17
C ASP A 167 21.64 -11.15 16.63
N SER A 168 22.84 -10.72 17.05
CA SER A 168 23.09 -10.17 18.40
C SER A 168 22.23 -8.95 18.74
N ASN A 169 21.92 -8.09 17.78
CA ASN A 169 21.01 -6.95 17.98
C ASN A 169 19.52 -7.34 18.01
N SER A 170 19.19 -8.61 17.78
CA SER A 170 17.87 -9.21 18.05
C SER A 170 17.81 -9.97 19.38
N THR A 171 18.95 -10.32 19.99
CA THR A 171 19.03 -11.10 21.25
C THR A 171 19.59 -10.32 22.45
N GLY A 172 20.19 -9.16 22.20
CA GLY A 172 20.72 -8.23 23.19
C GLY A 172 19.69 -7.68 24.19
N MET A 173 20.15 -7.42 25.40
CA MET A 173 19.35 -6.94 26.53
C MET A 173 20.10 -5.89 27.35
N ILE A 174 19.38 -4.91 27.90
CA ILE A 174 19.96 -3.87 28.78
C ILE A 174 19.07 -3.70 30.00
N GLU A 175 19.62 -3.92 31.20
CA GLU A 175 18.83 -3.89 32.43
C GLU A 175 18.46 -2.46 32.85
N ILE A 176 17.15 -2.19 32.89
CA ILE A 176 16.58 -0.92 33.33
C ILE A 176 16.52 -0.88 34.86
N SER A 177 16.12 -1.99 35.50
CA SER A 177 15.88 -2.09 36.95
C SER A 177 17.10 -1.88 37.85
N LYS A 178 18.34 -2.02 37.33
CA LYS A 178 19.61 -1.89 38.10
C LYS A 178 19.64 -2.74 39.39
N SER A 179 19.19 -3.98 39.29
CA SER A 179 19.18 -4.92 40.41
C SER A 179 20.51 -5.66 40.61
N ARG A 180 21.24 -5.96 39.52
CA ARG A 180 22.52 -6.70 39.49
C ARG A 180 23.35 -6.36 38.24
N GLU A 181 24.61 -6.76 38.22
CA GLU A 181 25.48 -6.72 37.03
C GLU A 181 25.59 -8.09 36.33
N PRO A 182 26.13 -8.17 35.08
CA PRO A 182 26.28 -7.05 34.13
C PRO A 182 24.93 -6.43 33.73
N VAL A 183 25.00 -5.15 33.33
CA VAL A 183 23.86 -4.35 32.87
C VAL A 183 23.50 -4.70 31.43
N VAL A 184 24.50 -4.98 30.60
CA VAL A 184 24.32 -5.45 29.22
C VAL A 184 24.40 -6.98 29.18
N ARG A 185 23.48 -7.62 28.46
CA ARG A 185 23.42 -9.09 28.29
C ARG A 185 23.04 -9.46 26.86
N ASP A 186 23.22 -10.73 26.53
CA ASP A 186 22.65 -11.37 25.34
C ASP A 186 21.96 -12.66 25.79
N LEU A 187 20.80 -13.00 25.21
CA LEU A 187 20.11 -14.27 25.49
C LEU A 187 20.88 -15.49 24.99
N ARG A 188 21.74 -15.35 23.98
CA ARG A 188 22.60 -16.45 23.49
C ARG A 188 23.83 -16.67 24.35
N ASP A 189 24.36 -15.60 24.95
CA ASP A 189 25.56 -15.62 25.79
C ASP A 189 25.25 -15.26 27.26
N TRP A 190 24.14 -15.74 27.82
CA TRP A 190 23.58 -15.24 29.09
C TRP A 190 24.56 -15.18 30.27
N ASN A 191 25.54 -16.09 30.30
CA ASN A 191 26.56 -16.21 31.34
C ASN A 191 27.90 -15.50 31.00
N SER A 192 28.07 -14.96 29.79
CA SER A 192 29.27 -14.20 29.43
C SER A 192 29.24 -12.81 30.06
N GLN A 193 30.37 -12.39 30.62
CA GLN A 193 30.56 -11.01 31.09
C GLN A 193 30.70 -10.02 29.91
N ARG A 194 31.17 -10.50 28.75
CA ARG A 194 31.23 -9.73 27.50
C ARG A 194 30.55 -10.57 26.41
N SER A 195 29.25 -10.36 26.21
CA SER A 195 28.48 -11.02 25.16
C SER A 195 28.84 -10.48 23.77
N PHE A 196 28.43 -11.20 22.70
CA PHE A 196 28.55 -10.68 21.34
C PHE A 196 27.80 -9.36 21.19
N PHE A 197 26.54 -9.23 21.63
CA PHE A 197 25.81 -7.96 21.58
C PHE A 197 26.59 -6.77 22.15
N PHE A 198 27.21 -6.91 23.33
CA PHE A 198 27.98 -5.81 23.91
C PHE A 198 29.25 -5.48 23.12
N THR A 199 29.96 -6.51 22.68
CA THR A 199 31.18 -6.41 21.86
C THR A 199 30.88 -5.79 20.49
N ASP A 200 29.72 -6.11 19.93
CA ASP A 200 29.22 -5.59 18.65
C ASP A 200 28.81 -4.12 18.75
N VAL A 201 28.11 -3.72 19.82
CA VAL A 201 27.89 -2.30 20.11
C VAL A 201 29.23 -1.58 20.19
N LEU A 202 30.20 -2.08 20.96
CA LEU A 202 31.51 -1.45 21.11
C LEU A 202 32.26 -1.29 19.77
N ASN A 203 32.21 -2.30 18.90
CA ASN A 203 32.95 -2.32 17.64
C ASN A 203 32.17 -1.79 16.41
N SER A 204 30.89 -1.41 16.56
CA SER A 204 29.97 -1.12 15.44
C SER A 204 29.77 -2.32 14.50
N HIS A 205 29.73 -3.52 15.07
CA HIS A 205 29.49 -4.77 14.35
C HIS A 205 28.07 -5.30 14.59
N VAL A 206 27.72 -6.38 13.90
CA VAL A 206 26.61 -7.26 14.27
C VAL A 206 26.98 -8.72 13.92
N HIS A 207 27.02 -9.57 14.94
CA HIS A 207 27.26 -11.00 14.81
C HIS A 207 25.99 -11.74 14.38
N PHE A 208 26.15 -12.74 13.50
CA PHE A 208 25.06 -13.54 12.96
C PHE A 208 25.08 -14.97 13.53
N TYR A 209 24.09 -15.28 14.36
CA TYR A 209 23.91 -16.61 14.92
C TYR A 209 23.19 -17.52 13.92
N ARG A 210 23.94 -18.25 13.09
CA ARG A 210 23.40 -19.40 12.34
C ARG A 210 23.30 -20.62 13.25
N SER A 211 22.16 -21.30 13.18
CA SER A 211 21.88 -22.53 13.94
C SER A 211 21.71 -23.70 12.99
N PRO A 212 22.46 -24.80 13.14
CA PRO A 212 22.26 -26.03 12.35
C PRO A 212 20.93 -26.74 12.67
N ARG A 213 20.14 -26.20 13.61
CA ARG A 213 18.84 -26.72 14.05
C ARG A 213 17.69 -25.79 13.70
N HIS A 214 17.89 -24.75 12.88
CA HIS A 214 16.84 -23.81 12.50
C HIS A 214 15.59 -24.51 11.92
N ASP A 215 15.78 -25.42 10.97
CA ASP A 215 14.70 -26.19 10.33
C ASP A 215 13.98 -27.15 11.29
N SER A 216 14.53 -27.40 12.48
CA SER A 216 13.88 -28.20 13.50
C SER A 216 12.88 -27.41 14.36
N THR A 217 12.94 -26.07 14.32
CA THR A 217 12.03 -25.20 15.10
C THR A 217 10.59 -25.26 14.58
N ALA A 218 9.60 -25.06 15.46
CA ALA A 218 8.19 -25.20 15.07
C ALA A 218 7.78 -24.21 13.97
N ARG A 219 8.29 -22.97 14.02
CA ARG A 219 7.99 -21.95 12.99
C ARG A 219 8.66 -22.22 11.64
N ALA A 220 9.87 -22.79 11.62
CA ALA A 220 10.54 -23.15 10.37
C ALA A 220 9.82 -24.34 9.69
N LYS A 221 9.50 -25.39 10.46
CA LYS A 221 8.68 -26.54 10.00
C LYS A 221 7.33 -26.12 9.41
N ALA A 222 6.69 -25.11 10.00
CA ALA A 222 5.44 -24.56 9.51
C ALA A 222 5.57 -23.59 8.32
N GLY A 223 6.78 -23.39 7.76
CA GLY A 223 7.06 -22.46 6.66
C GLY A 223 7.01 -20.97 7.06
N ASN A 224 6.69 -20.64 8.31
CA ASN A 224 6.43 -19.28 8.81
C ASN A 224 7.70 -18.50 9.20
N ASN A 225 8.88 -19.12 9.09
CA ASN A 225 10.17 -18.52 9.43
C ASN A 225 11.30 -19.10 8.57
N PRO A 226 11.29 -18.94 7.23
CA PRO A 226 12.38 -19.38 6.35
C PRO A 226 13.70 -18.68 6.70
N GLU A 227 14.86 -19.32 6.44
CA GLU A 227 16.19 -18.81 6.83
C GLU A 227 16.41 -17.34 6.43
N ILE A 228 15.95 -16.94 5.24
CA ILE A 228 16.08 -15.57 4.70
C ILE A 228 15.49 -14.48 5.61
N PHE A 229 14.51 -14.80 6.47
CA PHE A 229 13.97 -13.83 7.46
C PHE A 229 15.01 -13.44 8.51
N SER A 230 15.95 -14.31 8.85
CA SER A 230 17.05 -13.98 9.78
C SER A 230 18.04 -13.02 9.13
N VAL A 231 18.44 -13.28 7.89
CA VAL A 231 19.30 -12.40 7.08
C VAL A 231 18.68 -11.02 6.90
N ILE A 232 17.40 -10.93 6.51
CA ILE A 232 16.72 -9.63 6.34
C ILE A 232 16.64 -8.86 7.67
N ARG A 233 16.45 -9.55 8.82
CA ARG A 233 16.52 -8.90 10.14
C ARG A 233 17.92 -8.37 10.45
N ALA A 234 18.95 -9.20 10.31
CA ALA A 234 20.33 -8.83 10.57
C ALA A 234 20.78 -7.64 9.70
N LEU A 235 20.50 -7.69 8.39
CA LEU A 235 20.75 -6.57 7.46
C LEU A 235 19.94 -5.32 7.83
N THR A 236 18.68 -5.46 8.24
CA THR A 236 17.88 -4.30 8.72
C THR A 236 18.54 -3.67 9.95
N LYS A 237 19.09 -4.47 10.87
CA LYS A 237 19.82 -3.97 12.05
C LYS A 237 21.14 -3.31 11.68
N ALA A 238 21.91 -3.92 10.77
CA ALA A 238 23.12 -3.33 10.22
C ALA A 238 22.85 -1.95 9.59
N PHE A 239 21.81 -1.84 8.77
CA PHE A 239 21.48 -0.57 8.10
C PHE A 239 20.84 0.45 9.05
N GLN A 240 20.13 0.01 10.10
CA GLN A 240 19.55 0.88 11.13
C GLN A 240 20.59 1.61 12.00
N TYR A 241 21.78 1.04 12.18
CA TYR A 241 22.82 1.59 13.06
C TYR A 241 24.22 1.69 12.41
N GLU A 242 24.30 1.60 11.07
CA GLU A 242 25.55 1.63 10.28
C GLU A 242 26.62 0.62 10.74
N LEU A 243 26.21 -0.63 10.92
CA LEU A 243 27.05 -1.71 11.43
C LEU A 243 27.58 -2.60 10.32
N THR A 244 28.76 -3.18 10.52
CA THR A 244 29.37 -4.16 9.62
C THR A 244 29.27 -5.59 10.16
N PHE A 245 29.42 -6.57 9.28
CA PHE A 245 29.55 -7.99 9.63
C PHE A 245 31.02 -8.38 9.67
N THR A 246 31.39 -9.43 10.43
CA THR A 246 32.71 -10.04 10.23
C THR A 246 32.74 -10.80 8.89
N PRO A 247 33.92 -11.09 8.31
CA PRO A 247 34.00 -11.88 7.09
C PRO A 247 33.36 -13.28 7.19
N GLN A 248 33.30 -13.86 8.40
CA GLN A 248 32.65 -15.14 8.64
C GLN A 248 31.12 -14.99 8.65
N ASP A 249 30.59 -14.02 9.41
CA ASP A 249 29.15 -13.72 9.44
C ASP A 249 28.62 -13.40 8.04
N GLU A 250 29.38 -12.61 7.27
CA GLU A 250 29.03 -12.23 5.91
C GLU A 250 29.00 -13.43 4.96
N LYS A 251 29.94 -14.38 5.11
CA LYS A 251 29.95 -15.63 4.33
C LYS A 251 28.74 -16.52 4.65
N GLU A 252 28.32 -16.58 5.90
CA GLU A 252 27.11 -17.32 6.29
C GLU A 252 25.84 -16.67 5.75
N ILE A 253 25.75 -15.34 5.82
CA ILE A 253 24.68 -14.55 5.21
C ILE A 253 24.65 -14.77 3.69
N GLN A 254 25.79 -14.70 3.00
CA GLN A 254 25.89 -14.94 1.56
C GLN A 254 25.41 -16.35 1.20
N THR A 255 25.79 -17.37 1.98
CA THR A 255 25.35 -18.75 1.77
C THR A 255 23.82 -18.87 1.78
N ILE A 256 23.15 -18.25 2.76
CA ILE A 256 21.68 -18.25 2.85
C ILE A 256 21.06 -17.46 1.68
N ILE A 257 21.67 -16.33 1.28
CA ILE A 257 21.18 -15.52 0.16
C ILE A 257 21.32 -16.28 -1.16
N ASP A 258 22.42 -17.00 -1.39
CA ASP A 258 22.66 -17.80 -2.59
C ASP A 258 21.63 -18.92 -2.72
N GLN A 259 21.37 -19.63 -1.63
CA GLN A 259 20.38 -20.71 -1.52
C GLN A 259 18.92 -20.23 -1.62
N PHE A 260 18.63 -18.96 -1.30
CA PHE A 260 17.26 -18.43 -1.31
C PHE A 260 16.65 -18.34 -2.72
N ILE A 261 15.53 -19.01 -2.96
CA ILE A 261 14.76 -18.96 -4.21
C ILE A 261 13.41 -18.27 -3.94
N PRO A 262 13.17 -17.04 -4.45
CA PRO A 262 11.94 -16.28 -4.19
C PRO A 262 10.62 -17.00 -4.48
N THR A 263 10.58 -17.82 -5.53
CA THR A 263 9.38 -18.56 -5.98
C THR A 263 8.99 -19.73 -5.08
N GLU A 264 9.80 -20.09 -4.08
CA GLU A 264 9.48 -21.14 -3.11
C GLU A 264 8.63 -20.64 -1.93
N ILE A 265 8.54 -19.32 -1.73
CA ILE A 265 7.69 -18.71 -0.69
C ILE A 265 6.23 -18.71 -1.15
N LYS A 266 5.56 -19.87 -0.99
CA LYS A 266 4.16 -20.10 -1.41
C LYS A 266 3.10 -19.62 -0.41
N ASP A 267 3.47 -19.42 0.85
CA ASP A 267 2.54 -18.91 1.87
C ASP A 267 2.37 -17.39 1.74
N ASN A 268 1.11 -16.96 1.52
CA ASN A 268 0.72 -15.56 1.40
C ASN A 268 1.14 -14.71 2.63
N ASN A 269 1.08 -15.28 3.84
CA ASN A 269 1.46 -14.55 5.06
C ASN A 269 2.97 -14.30 5.11
N SER A 270 3.77 -15.32 4.82
CA SER A 270 5.23 -15.25 4.72
C SER A 270 5.69 -14.37 3.57
N GLN A 271 5.01 -14.40 2.41
CA GLN A 271 5.27 -13.49 1.30
C GLN A 271 4.97 -12.03 1.70
N ARG A 272 3.82 -11.75 2.32
CA ARG A 272 3.49 -10.40 2.82
C ARG A 272 4.52 -9.90 3.84
N ARG A 273 4.89 -10.76 4.80
CA ARG A 273 5.90 -10.46 5.82
C ARG A 273 7.28 -10.20 5.20
N LEU A 274 7.68 -10.96 4.18
CA LEU A 274 8.92 -10.72 3.42
C LEU A 274 8.88 -9.37 2.71
N ILE A 275 7.76 -9.03 2.06
CA ILE A 275 7.54 -7.73 1.41
C ILE A 275 7.65 -6.58 2.41
N ASP A 276 7.01 -6.69 3.57
CA ASP A 276 7.05 -5.68 4.63
C ASP A 276 8.45 -5.55 5.25
N MET A 277 9.15 -6.66 5.48
CA MET A 277 10.53 -6.66 6.00
C MET A 277 11.54 -6.16 4.98
N GLY A 278 11.41 -6.55 3.71
CA GLY A 278 12.30 -6.11 2.63
C GLY A 278 12.25 -4.60 2.44
N LYS A 279 11.05 -3.98 2.47
CA LYS A 279 10.90 -2.52 2.41
C LYS A 279 11.62 -1.81 3.57
N LYS A 280 11.72 -2.43 4.75
CA LYS A 280 12.43 -1.85 5.92
C LYS A 280 13.94 -1.74 5.68
N LEU A 281 14.56 -2.59 4.87
CA LEU A 281 16.00 -2.50 4.54
C LEU A 281 16.36 -1.11 3.97
N ILE A 282 15.49 -0.52 3.16
CA ILE A 282 15.65 0.84 2.63
C ILE A 282 15.00 1.87 3.56
N LYS A 283 13.72 1.68 3.92
CA LYS A 283 12.97 2.67 4.73
C LYS A 283 13.59 2.94 6.10
N HIS A 284 14.28 1.96 6.70
CA HIS A 284 14.86 2.07 8.05
C HIS A 284 16.39 2.22 8.06
N ALA A 285 17.06 2.26 6.91
CA ALA A 285 18.49 2.59 6.88
C ALA A 285 18.72 4.00 7.45
N VAL A 286 19.81 4.18 8.20
CA VAL A 286 20.39 5.51 8.50
C VAL A 286 21.17 6.03 7.29
N ASN A 287 21.71 5.11 6.48
CA ASN A 287 22.49 5.40 5.30
C ASN A 287 22.08 4.44 4.17
N ILE A 288 21.15 4.89 3.33
CA ILE A 288 20.58 4.10 2.23
C ILE A 288 21.64 3.77 1.17
N GLU A 289 22.68 4.61 1.01
CA GLU A 289 23.80 4.29 0.10
C GLU A 289 24.57 3.05 0.56
N TYR A 290 24.89 2.96 1.86
CA TYR A 290 25.49 1.76 2.44
C TYR A 290 24.58 0.54 2.33
N ALA A 291 23.29 0.71 2.65
CA ALA A 291 22.29 -0.36 2.56
C ALA A 291 22.16 -0.91 1.14
N TRP A 292 21.99 -0.03 0.16
CA TRP A 292 21.84 -0.37 -1.26
C TRP A 292 23.10 -1.08 -1.79
N ASN A 293 24.29 -0.55 -1.50
CA ASN A 293 25.55 -1.16 -1.94
C ASN A 293 25.74 -2.57 -1.35
N THR A 294 25.37 -2.76 -0.08
CA THR A 294 25.43 -4.07 0.57
C THR A 294 24.43 -5.05 -0.05
N LEU A 295 23.20 -4.63 -0.31
CA LEU A 295 22.18 -5.48 -0.95
C LEU A 295 22.50 -5.85 -2.40
N GLU A 296 23.15 -4.95 -3.15
CA GLU A 296 23.64 -5.22 -4.51
C GLU A 296 24.82 -6.21 -4.47
N ARG A 297 25.82 -5.94 -3.62
CA ARG A 297 27.02 -6.78 -3.45
C ARG A 297 26.70 -8.21 -3.04
N LEU A 298 25.72 -8.38 -2.14
CA LEU A 298 25.26 -9.71 -1.71
C LEU A 298 24.32 -10.39 -2.73
N GLY A 299 23.91 -9.71 -3.82
CA GLY A 299 22.94 -10.20 -4.80
C GLY A 299 21.48 -10.22 -4.33
N LEU A 300 21.21 -9.90 -3.06
CA LEU A 300 19.87 -9.95 -2.46
C LEU A 300 18.90 -8.96 -3.08
N ARG A 301 19.35 -7.77 -3.52
CA ARG A 301 18.46 -6.74 -4.09
C ARG A 301 17.68 -7.29 -5.29
N LYS A 302 18.35 -7.98 -6.21
CA LYS A 302 17.75 -8.60 -7.40
C LYS A 302 16.76 -9.71 -7.05
N LYS A 303 17.05 -10.53 -6.02
CA LYS A 303 16.13 -11.57 -5.52
C LYS A 303 14.88 -10.99 -4.83
N LEU A 304 15.01 -9.85 -4.13
CA LEU A 304 13.86 -9.15 -3.54
C LEU A 304 13.01 -8.45 -4.62
N MET A 305 13.61 -7.99 -5.71
CA MET A 305 12.89 -7.38 -6.84
C MET A 305 12.01 -8.35 -7.65
N SER A 306 12.10 -9.67 -7.46
CA SER A 306 11.27 -10.63 -8.20
C SER A 306 9.94 -10.98 -7.52
N PHE A 307 9.61 -10.37 -6.37
CA PHE A 307 8.35 -10.64 -5.64
C PHE A 307 7.14 -9.88 -6.18
N ASP A 308 7.36 -8.72 -6.80
CA ASP A 308 6.34 -7.86 -7.38
C ASP A 308 6.98 -6.94 -8.44
N TYR A 309 6.20 -6.04 -9.05
CA TYR A 309 6.66 -5.25 -10.19
C TYR A 309 7.21 -3.88 -9.77
N PRO A 310 8.36 -3.42 -10.31
CA PRO A 310 8.90 -2.09 -10.02
C PRO A 310 8.06 -0.95 -10.62
N THR A 311 7.06 -1.27 -11.43
CA THR A 311 6.07 -0.32 -11.98
C THR A 311 4.90 -0.06 -11.02
N VAL A 312 4.73 -0.86 -9.96
CA VAL A 312 3.66 -0.68 -8.96
C VAL A 312 4.22 0.17 -7.82
N LYS A 313 3.70 1.40 -7.64
CA LYS A 313 4.13 2.30 -6.57
C LYS A 313 3.98 1.65 -5.19
N GLU A 314 4.95 1.86 -4.30
CA GLU A 314 5.06 1.23 -2.96
C GLU A 314 5.25 -0.31 -2.95
N SER A 315 5.45 -0.98 -4.08
CA SER A 315 5.83 -2.41 -4.14
C SER A 315 7.25 -2.64 -3.59
N LEU A 316 7.61 -3.89 -3.25
CA LEU A 316 8.96 -4.22 -2.77
C LEU A 316 10.01 -3.92 -3.85
N ALA A 317 9.75 -4.37 -5.08
CA ALA A 317 10.58 -4.12 -6.25
C ALA A 317 10.68 -2.64 -6.57
N TRP A 318 9.61 -1.84 -6.38
CA TRP A 318 9.67 -0.39 -6.53
C TRP A 318 10.65 0.24 -5.53
N TRP A 319 10.59 -0.17 -4.26
CA TRP A 319 11.54 0.28 -3.22
C TRP A 319 12.98 -0.19 -3.48
N MET A 320 13.17 -1.42 -3.93
CA MET A 320 14.51 -1.96 -4.27
C MET A 320 15.07 -1.37 -5.57
N ASN A 321 14.21 -0.93 -6.49
CA ASN A 321 14.58 -0.25 -7.72
C ASN A 321 14.92 1.24 -7.51
N LYS A 322 14.69 1.80 -6.31
CA LYS A 322 15.15 3.16 -5.98
C LYS A 322 16.66 3.26 -5.95
N GLU A 323 17.18 4.45 -6.22
CA GLU A 323 18.60 4.76 -6.11
C GLU A 323 18.85 5.80 -5.01
N PRO A 324 19.86 5.59 -4.15
CA PRO A 324 20.30 6.60 -3.19
C PRO A 324 21.02 7.74 -3.91
N LEU A 325 20.99 8.93 -3.33
CA LEU A 325 21.93 9.99 -3.69
C LEU A 325 23.35 9.51 -3.31
N ARG A 326 24.27 9.56 -4.28
CA ARG A 326 25.63 9.00 -4.16
C ARG A 326 26.63 9.96 -3.54
N SER A 327 27.63 9.43 -2.85
CA SER A 327 28.70 10.22 -2.25
C SER A 327 29.92 10.34 -3.17
N TYR A 328 30.24 11.56 -3.61
CA TYR A 328 31.45 11.88 -4.37
C TYR A 328 32.30 12.92 -3.63
N GLU A 329 33.55 13.12 -4.06
CA GLU A 329 34.34 14.26 -3.60
C GLU A 329 33.71 15.58 -4.06
N VAL A 330 33.69 16.58 -3.18
CA VAL A 330 32.96 17.84 -3.40
C VAL A 330 33.90 18.88 -3.99
N GLY A 331 33.40 19.68 -4.94
CA GLY A 331 34.16 20.79 -5.53
C GLY A 331 35.07 20.39 -6.69
N LEU A 332 34.91 19.17 -7.21
CA LEU A 332 35.44 18.76 -8.49
C LEU A 332 34.71 19.49 -9.64
N GLY A 333 35.41 19.71 -10.76
CA GLY A 333 34.88 20.39 -11.94
C GLY A 333 35.15 21.90 -12.00
N ASN A 334 34.73 22.53 -13.10
CA ASN A 334 35.06 23.93 -13.43
C ASN A 334 33.90 24.93 -13.21
N GLY A 335 32.74 24.47 -12.74
CA GLY A 335 31.59 25.33 -12.49
C GLY A 335 31.75 26.22 -11.25
N LYS A 336 30.92 27.26 -11.15
CA LYS A 336 30.85 28.13 -9.96
C LYS A 336 30.50 27.32 -8.71
N THR A 337 31.15 27.66 -7.61
CA THR A 337 30.87 27.12 -6.28
C THR A 337 29.55 27.63 -5.71
N ALA A 338 28.95 26.90 -4.78
CA ALA A 338 27.78 27.33 -4.02
C ALA A 338 28.02 28.65 -3.29
N ALA A 339 29.24 28.90 -2.79
CA ALA A 339 29.64 30.17 -2.19
C ALA A 339 29.57 31.35 -3.19
N GLU A 340 30.13 31.19 -4.40
CA GLU A 340 30.09 32.22 -5.46
C GLU A 340 28.67 32.49 -5.97
N LEU A 341 27.77 31.51 -5.83
CA LEU A 341 26.34 31.62 -6.16
C LEU A 341 25.48 32.09 -4.98
N GLY A 342 26.06 32.31 -3.79
CA GLY A 342 25.33 32.71 -2.58
C GLY A 342 24.44 31.62 -1.95
N ILE A 343 24.53 30.38 -2.42
CA ILE A 343 23.70 29.26 -1.97
C ILE A 343 24.25 28.69 -0.66
N LYS A 344 23.71 29.17 0.47
CA LYS A 344 24.11 28.73 1.82
C LYS A 344 23.18 27.67 2.42
N ILE A 345 21.88 27.82 2.18
CA ILE A 345 20.82 26.95 2.70
C ILE A 345 19.87 26.63 1.56
N VAL A 346 19.47 25.37 1.48
CA VAL A 346 18.38 24.90 0.61
C VAL A 346 17.37 24.10 1.44
N ALA A 347 16.16 23.94 0.90
CA ALA A 347 15.08 23.21 1.53
C ALA A 347 14.49 22.16 0.60
N HIS A 348 14.27 20.96 1.14
CA HIS A 348 13.51 19.87 0.54
C HIS A 348 12.18 19.72 1.29
N GLU A 349 11.14 19.17 0.66
CA GLU A 349 9.90 18.80 1.35
C GLU A 349 9.52 17.34 1.06
N SER A 350 9.13 16.64 2.12
CA SER A 350 8.69 15.25 2.03
C SER A 350 7.17 15.14 2.09
N ASN A 351 6.61 14.05 1.56
CA ASN A 351 5.15 13.84 1.55
C ASN A 351 4.60 13.17 2.82
N THR A 352 5.47 12.63 3.69
CA THR A 352 5.06 11.97 4.93
C THR A 352 6.07 12.23 6.05
N PHE A 353 5.59 12.29 7.29
CA PHE A 353 6.47 12.53 8.44
C PHE A 353 7.49 11.39 8.65
N LEU A 354 7.16 10.16 8.26
CA LEU A 354 8.12 9.03 8.26
C LEU A 354 9.26 9.24 7.24
N SER A 355 8.97 9.82 6.07
CA SER A 355 10.01 10.21 5.11
C SER A 355 10.90 11.32 5.67
N TYR A 356 10.30 12.34 6.31
CA TYR A 356 11.04 13.39 7.04
C TYR A 356 11.99 12.77 8.09
N GLU A 357 11.49 11.90 8.97
CA GLU A 357 12.30 11.22 9.98
C GLU A 357 13.43 10.38 9.35
N SER A 358 13.17 9.70 8.23
CA SER A 358 14.16 8.81 7.62
C SER A 358 15.28 9.56 6.92
N ILE A 359 14.96 10.65 6.21
CA ILE A 359 15.95 11.52 5.54
C ILE A 359 16.82 12.24 6.57
N THR A 360 16.22 12.70 7.67
CA THR A 360 16.91 13.45 8.73
C THR A 360 17.59 12.56 9.78
N ARG A 361 17.57 11.22 9.64
CA ARG A 361 17.89 10.31 10.75
C ARG A 361 19.35 10.28 11.20
N ALA A 362 20.30 10.51 10.30
CA ALA A 362 21.72 10.30 10.61
C ALA A 362 22.20 11.22 11.74
N HIS A 363 22.83 10.63 12.75
CA HIS A 363 23.42 11.39 13.87
C HIS A 363 24.61 12.26 13.43
N THR A 364 25.17 11.96 12.25
CA THR A 364 26.19 12.77 11.59
C THR A 364 25.64 13.98 10.84
N GLY A 365 24.31 14.05 10.65
CA GLY A 365 23.68 15.02 9.75
C GLY A 365 23.80 14.66 8.27
N ASP A 366 24.36 13.50 7.92
CA ASP A 366 24.40 13.03 6.53
C ASP A 366 22.96 12.84 6.00
N PRO A 367 22.61 13.44 4.86
CA PRO A 367 21.25 13.41 4.35
C PRO A 367 20.95 12.06 3.69
N ASN A 368 19.85 11.44 4.08
CA ASN A 368 19.52 10.07 3.68
C ASN A 368 18.48 10.03 2.55
N PHE A 369 18.87 10.52 1.38
CA PHE A 369 17.99 10.71 0.21
C PHE A 369 17.99 9.53 -0.77
N LEU A 370 16.82 9.31 -1.36
CA LEU A 370 16.65 8.67 -2.66
C LEU A 370 16.50 9.75 -3.73
N ILE A 371 17.05 9.54 -4.93
CA ILE A 371 16.89 10.46 -6.05
C ILE A 371 15.54 10.27 -6.75
N SER A 372 15.05 11.33 -7.40
CA SER A 372 14.07 11.22 -8.47
C SER A 372 14.79 10.96 -9.80
N ARG A 373 14.26 10.07 -10.64
CA ARG A 373 14.80 9.78 -11.98
C ARG A 373 13.73 9.91 -13.08
N GLU A 374 14.17 10.29 -14.27
CA GLU A 374 13.33 10.42 -15.45
C GLU A 374 12.81 9.06 -15.94
N GLY A 375 11.51 8.97 -16.24
CA GLY A 375 10.87 7.73 -16.70
C GLY A 375 10.51 6.72 -15.61
N PHE A 376 10.83 6.97 -14.33
CA PHE A 376 10.51 6.04 -13.22
C PHE A 376 9.17 6.38 -12.55
N ILE A 377 8.34 5.36 -12.33
CA ILE A 377 6.99 5.56 -11.78
C ILE A 377 7.04 6.12 -10.36
N GLY A 378 6.26 7.17 -10.09
CA GLY A 378 6.21 7.83 -8.80
C GLY A 378 7.48 8.60 -8.42
N GLU A 379 8.34 8.91 -9.39
CA GLU A 379 9.46 9.86 -9.27
C GLU A 379 9.17 11.09 -10.13
N ALA A 380 9.52 12.27 -9.62
CA ALA A 380 9.29 13.54 -10.31
C ALA A 380 10.65 14.17 -10.63
N ALA A 381 11.11 13.96 -11.87
CA ALA A 381 12.43 14.37 -12.35
C ALA A 381 12.31 15.35 -13.53
N ALA A 382 11.50 16.40 -13.37
CA ALA A 382 11.14 17.36 -14.42
C ALA A 382 12.32 18.12 -15.07
N TYR A 383 13.48 18.13 -14.40
CA TYR A 383 14.70 18.83 -14.79
C TYR A 383 15.94 17.90 -14.70
N GLY A 384 15.73 16.59 -14.88
CA GLY A 384 16.77 15.55 -14.80
C GLY A 384 16.83 14.83 -13.45
N ASN A 385 17.71 13.84 -13.35
CA ASN A 385 17.84 12.99 -12.16
C ASN A 385 18.45 13.77 -10.98
N GLY A 386 18.08 13.44 -9.74
CA GLY A 386 18.73 13.98 -8.53
C GLY A 386 17.80 14.26 -7.36
N VAL A 387 18.30 15.00 -6.36
CA VAL A 387 17.50 15.48 -5.21
C VAL A 387 17.08 16.92 -5.41
N TYR A 388 15.77 17.15 -5.47
CA TYR A 388 15.17 18.44 -5.73
C TYR A 388 15.05 19.26 -4.43
N THR A 389 15.54 20.49 -4.48
CA THR A 389 15.49 21.46 -3.38
C THR A 389 15.24 22.87 -3.92
N ARG A 390 14.84 23.82 -3.07
CA ARG A 390 14.80 25.27 -3.38
C ARG A 390 15.79 26.03 -2.51
N ILE A 391 16.29 27.17 -3.00
CA ILE A 391 17.14 28.08 -2.22
C ILE A 391 16.34 28.67 -1.05
N GLY A 392 16.92 28.69 0.15
CA GLY A 392 16.30 29.25 1.35
C GLY A 392 15.71 28.19 2.29
N ARG A 393 14.71 28.59 3.09
CA ARG A 393 14.14 27.78 4.20
C ARG A 393 12.76 27.17 3.92
N GLN A 394 12.22 27.33 2.70
CA GLN A 394 10.91 26.84 2.28
C GLN A 394 11.06 25.86 1.11
N GLY A 395 10.31 24.76 1.13
CA GLY A 395 10.31 23.77 0.04
C GLY A 395 9.45 24.18 -1.17
N ALA A 396 9.20 23.20 -2.04
CA ALA A 396 8.47 23.35 -3.30
C ALA A 396 7.12 22.61 -3.34
N ALA A 397 6.90 21.69 -2.41
CA ALA A 397 5.77 20.76 -2.45
C ALA A 397 4.60 21.24 -1.58
N HIS A 398 4.82 22.25 -0.73
CA HIS A 398 3.82 22.82 0.17
C HIS A 398 3.16 21.74 1.06
N THR A 399 3.98 20.83 1.60
CA THR A 399 3.55 19.79 2.54
C THR A 399 3.73 20.22 3.99
N GLY A 400 4.60 21.21 4.22
CA GLY A 400 5.05 21.67 5.52
C GLY A 400 6.12 20.78 6.16
N LEU A 401 6.43 19.63 5.55
CA LEU A 401 7.40 18.68 6.08
C LEU A 401 8.81 19.00 5.54
N THR A 402 9.22 20.24 5.78
CA THR A 402 10.45 20.84 5.24
C THR A 402 11.69 20.32 5.95
N ILE A 403 12.68 19.90 5.18
CA ILE A 403 14.01 19.51 5.62
C ILE A 403 14.97 20.57 5.13
N ARG A 404 15.64 21.26 6.07
CA ARG A 404 16.57 22.34 5.75
C ARG A 404 18.00 21.80 5.72
N LEU A 405 18.76 22.19 4.72
CA LEU A 405 20.04 21.62 4.37
C LEU A 405 21.07 22.74 4.24
N LYS A 406 22.21 22.60 4.92
CA LYS A 406 23.35 23.51 4.81
C LYS A 406 24.20 23.04 3.64
N VAL A 407 24.37 23.88 2.63
CA VAL A 407 25.16 23.55 1.44
C VAL A 407 26.65 23.73 1.74
N ASN A 408 27.47 22.81 1.25
CA ASN A 408 28.91 22.90 1.31
C ASN A 408 29.36 24.05 0.40
N PRO A 409 30.07 25.09 0.91
CA PRO A 409 30.42 26.26 0.10
C PRO A 409 31.28 25.93 -1.12
N GLN A 410 31.99 24.80 -1.12
CA GLN A 410 32.83 24.34 -2.24
C GLN A 410 32.11 23.49 -3.28
N ALA A 411 30.84 23.10 -3.05
CA ALA A 411 30.08 22.32 -4.03
C ALA A 411 29.95 23.09 -5.35
N ARG A 412 30.16 22.44 -6.50
CA ARG A 412 30.17 23.11 -7.83
C ARG A 412 28.98 22.79 -8.71
N LEU A 413 28.50 23.84 -9.39
CA LEU A 413 27.50 23.76 -10.45
C LEU A 413 28.00 22.87 -11.61
N GLY A 414 27.15 21.96 -12.07
CA GLY A 414 27.44 20.99 -13.13
C GLY A 414 28.13 19.70 -12.67
N THR A 415 28.48 19.58 -11.38
CA THR A 415 29.12 18.36 -10.84
C THR A 415 28.46 17.91 -9.54
N ASP A 416 28.42 18.76 -8.52
CA ASP A 416 27.75 18.46 -7.25
C ASP A 416 26.24 18.71 -7.31
N PHE A 417 25.83 19.71 -8.09
CA PHE A 417 24.43 20.08 -8.33
C PHE A 417 24.24 20.75 -9.68
N THR A 418 23.01 20.80 -10.17
CA THR A 418 22.56 21.66 -11.28
C THR A 418 21.50 22.64 -10.79
N MET A 419 21.22 23.69 -11.57
CA MET A 419 20.15 24.65 -11.31
C MET A 419 19.17 24.69 -12.47
N SER A 420 17.88 24.74 -12.18
CA SER A 420 16.82 24.90 -13.17
C SER A 420 15.66 25.67 -12.56
N SER A 421 15.37 26.87 -13.08
CA SER A 421 14.39 27.78 -12.47
C SER A 421 14.71 27.99 -10.97
N ASP A 422 13.71 27.93 -10.10
CA ASP A 422 13.82 28.01 -8.64
C ASP A 422 14.50 26.81 -7.96
N TYR A 423 14.85 25.75 -8.70
CA TYR A 423 15.35 24.49 -8.14
C TYR A 423 16.87 24.37 -8.18
N VAL A 424 17.42 23.86 -7.08
CA VAL A 424 18.78 23.30 -7.01
C VAL A 424 18.65 21.79 -6.91
N ILE A 425 19.23 21.07 -7.88
CA ILE A 425 19.11 19.63 -8.05
C ILE A 425 20.46 19.01 -7.72
N PHE A 426 20.56 18.29 -6.61
CA PHE A 426 21.83 17.75 -6.15
C PHE A 426 22.09 16.33 -6.67
N HIS A 427 23.35 16.10 -7.05
CA HIS A 427 23.89 14.84 -7.57
C HIS A 427 24.91 14.19 -6.62
N ASN A 428 25.47 14.97 -5.68
CA ASN A 428 26.40 14.51 -4.65
C ASN A 428 25.82 14.66 -3.23
N LYS A 429 25.74 13.57 -2.47
CA LYS A 429 25.31 13.52 -1.06
C LYS A 429 26.18 14.37 -0.14
N LYS A 430 27.50 14.47 -0.39
CA LYS A 430 28.43 15.26 0.42
C LYS A 430 28.36 16.77 0.18
N ALA A 431 27.60 17.21 -0.83
CA ALA A 431 27.46 18.62 -1.15
C ALA A 431 26.60 19.41 -0.15
N PHE A 432 25.96 18.74 0.83
CA PHE A 432 25.15 19.39 1.86
C PHE A 432 24.95 18.47 3.08
N THR A 433 24.61 19.06 4.22
CA THR A 433 24.25 18.34 5.46
C THR A 433 22.90 18.79 5.99
N VAL A 434 22.18 17.91 6.68
CA VAL A 434 20.94 18.26 7.36
C VAL A 434 21.23 19.27 8.46
N ILE A 435 20.46 20.36 8.47
CA ILE A 435 20.41 21.29 9.60
C ILE A 435 19.52 20.62 10.66
N PRO A 436 20.06 20.24 11.83
CA PRO A 436 19.25 19.80 12.96
C PRO A 436 18.36 20.96 13.43
N GLU A 437 17.07 20.70 13.57
CA GLU A 437 16.08 21.67 14.00
C GLU A 437 15.13 21.04 15.03
N SER A 438 14.70 21.86 15.99
CA SER A 438 13.75 21.54 17.05
C SER A 438 12.98 22.79 17.45
N ILE A 439 11.77 22.61 17.98
CA ILE A 439 11.02 23.68 18.64
C ILE A 439 11.38 23.63 20.13
N ASP A 440 11.92 24.74 20.65
CA ASP A 440 12.17 24.95 22.07
C ASP A 440 11.04 25.80 22.67
N LEU A 441 9.92 25.13 22.99
CA LEU A 441 8.75 25.74 23.62
C LEU A 441 8.22 24.80 24.71
N SER A 442 7.56 25.38 25.71
CA SER A 442 6.74 24.59 26.64
C SER A 442 5.35 24.32 26.05
N PRO A 443 4.62 23.31 26.56
CA PRO A 443 3.22 23.09 26.19
C PRO A 443 2.36 24.33 26.41
N LEU A 444 2.55 25.04 27.52
CA LEU A 444 1.85 26.28 27.79
C LEU A 444 2.15 27.34 26.73
N ALA A 445 3.42 27.58 26.39
CA ALA A 445 3.79 28.59 25.39
C ALA A 445 3.19 28.28 24.02
N TYR A 446 3.15 27.00 23.62
CA TYR A 446 2.46 26.57 22.40
C TYR A 446 0.96 26.92 22.42
N PHE A 447 0.25 26.57 23.50
CA PHE A 447 -1.17 26.89 23.64
C PHE A 447 -1.45 28.39 23.78
N GLU A 448 -0.51 29.19 24.32
CA GLU A 448 -0.60 30.65 24.34
C GLU A 448 -0.53 31.27 22.94
N LEU A 449 0.30 30.73 22.04
CA LEU A 449 0.32 31.15 20.63
C LEU A 449 -1.03 30.84 19.96
N LEU A 450 -1.51 29.60 20.10
CA LEU A 450 -2.81 29.20 19.52
C LEU A 450 -3.98 30.03 20.07
N ASN A 451 -3.94 30.42 21.35
CA ASN A 451 -4.97 31.26 21.98
C ASN A 451 -4.99 32.70 21.45
N LYS A 452 -3.85 33.22 20.95
CA LYS A 452 -3.76 34.50 20.26
C LYS A 452 -4.22 34.43 18.79
N GLY A 453 -4.52 33.23 18.28
CA GLY A 453 -4.77 32.98 16.86
C GLY A 453 -3.50 32.89 16.02
N GLU A 454 -2.33 32.79 16.64
CA GLU A 454 -1.06 32.57 15.94
C GLU A 454 -0.94 31.09 15.56
N ALA A 455 -0.74 30.82 14.27
CA ALA A 455 -0.50 29.48 13.75
C ALA A 455 1.00 29.27 13.50
N PHE A 456 1.48 28.03 13.64
CA PHE A 456 2.83 27.69 13.22
C PHE A 456 2.98 27.86 11.70
N PRO A 457 4.12 28.40 11.21
CA PRO A 457 4.37 28.48 9.78
C PRO A 457 4.23 27.09 9.15
N GLU A 458 3.50 26.98 8.03
CA GLU A 458 3.24 25.69 7.38
C GLU A 458 4.53 24.90 7.15
N SER A 459 5.60 25.57 6.72
CA SER A 459 6.94 25.00 6.51
C SER A 459 7.59 24.34 7.73
N GLU A 460 7.05 24.55 8.94
CA GLU A 460 7.55 24.00 10.21
C GLU A 460 6.70 22.84 10.74
N ARG A 461 5.70 22.37 9.97
CA ARG A 461 4.83 21.26 10.36
C ARG A 461 5.60 20.03 10.84
N ALA A 462 6.72 19.66 10.20
CA ALA A 462 7.52 18.52 10.69
C ALA A 462 8.16 18.77 12.07
N LEU A 463 8.60 20.00 12.36
CA LEU A 463 9.12 20.35 13.67
C LEU A 463 8.00 20.33 14.71
N LEU A 464 6.81 20.79 14.32
CA LEU A 464 5.61 20.74 15.13
C LEU A 464 5.17 19.28 15.42
N GLU A 465 5.15 18.38 14.44
CA GLU A 465 4.88 16.95 14.66
C GLU A 465 5.91 16.30 15.61
N LYS A 466 7.19 16.70 15.52
CA LYS A 466 8.24 16.24 16.45
C LYS A 466 7.99 16.75 17.88
N PHE A 467 7.72 18.04 18.04
CA PHE A 467 7.32 18.65 19.32
C PHE A 467 6.08 17.98 19.90
N LYS A 468 5.05 17.78 19.07
CA LYS A 468 3.81 17.08 19.43
C LYS A 468 4.01 15.62 19.86
N ARG A 469 5.08 14.98 19.42
CA ARG A 469 5.43 13.63 19.88
C ARG A 469 6.21 13.64 21.20
N LYS A 470 6.99 14.68 21.48
CA LYS A 470 7.72 14.90 22.74
C LYS A 470 6.78 15.21 23.90
N TRP A 471 5.99 16.28 23.80
CA TRP A 471 5.13 16.75 24.90
C TRP A 471 3.98 15.78 25.30
N THR A 472 3.59 14.86 24.41
CA THR A 472 2.41 13.99 24.56
C THR A 472 2.72 12.83 25.51
N ARG A 473 3.99 12.62 25.85
CA ARG A 473 4.45 11.62 26.82
C ARG A 473 4.92 12.25 28.12
N SER A 474 5.23 13.55 28.11
CA SER A 474 5.85 14.20 29.25
C SER A 474 4.79 14.47 30.31
N SER A 475 4.95 13.83 31.47
CA SER A 475 4.29 14.20 32.74
C SER A 475 4.62 15.65 33.19
N GLN A 476 5.55 16.29 32.49
CA GLN A 476 6.16 17.59 32.73
C GLN A 476 5.23 18.81 32.57
N THR A 477 4.01 18.67 32.03
CA THR A 477 3.07 19.81 32.02
C THR A 477 2.55 20.00 33.44
N SER A 478 3.03 21.04 34.13
CA SER A 478 2.69 21.23 35.54
C SER A 478 1.18 21.40 35.74
N ALA A 479 0.66 21.07 36.93
CA ALA A 479 -0.77 21.26 37.22
C ALA A 479 -1.22 22.72 37.05
N GLY A 480 -0.31 23.69 37.23
CA GLY A 480 -0.55 25.10 36.95
C GLY A 480 -0.68 25.40 35.45
N ASP A 481 0.24 24.86 34.65
CA ASP A 481 0.21 24.99 33.18
C ASP A 481 -1.03 24.31 32.59
N LEU A 482 -1.35 23.09 33.03
CA LEU A 482 -2.57 22.37 32.63
C LEU A 482 -3.84 23.18 32.94
N LYS A 483 -3.92 23.77 34.14
CA LYS A 483 -5.04 24.64 34.52
C LYS A 483 -5.15 25.87 33.60
N LYS A 484 -4.02 26.47 33.23
CA LYS A 484 -3.96 27.64 32.34
C LYS A 484 -4.33 27.27 30.90
N ILE A 485 -3.83 26.15 30.36
CA ILE A 485 -4.21 25.64 29.04
C ILE A 485 -5.71 25.32 28.99
N ARG A 486 -6.26 24.64 30.01
CA ARG A 486 -7.71 24.38 30.11
C ARG A 486 -8.53 25.66 30.17
N SER A 487 -8.01 26.74 30.73
CA SER A 487 -8.69 28.05 30.71
C SER A 487 -8.76 28.65 29.30
N PHE A 488 -7.71 28.50 28.48
CA PHE A 488 -7.74 28.90 27.06
C PHE A 488 -8.72 28.04 26.25
N VAL A 489 -8.74 26.73 26.49
CA VAL A 489 -9.70 25.80 25.85
C VAL A 489 -11.15 26.16 26.22
N ALA A 490 -11.42 26.50 27.48
CA ALA A 490 -12.73 26.93 27.93
C ALA A 490 -13.17 28.26 27.26
N ASP A 491 -12.30 29.26 27.23
CA ASP A 491 -12.52 30.55 26.55
C ASP A 491 -12.73 30.37 25.04
N ALA A 492 -11.89 29.56 24.37
CA ALA A 492 -12.06 29.23 22.96
C ALA A 492 -13.37 28.47 22.68
N THR A 493 -13.78 27.58 23.58
CA THR A 493 -15.08 26.88 23.51
C THR A 493 -16.25 27.85 23.65
N GLU A 494 -16.17 28.83 24.55
CA GLU A 494 -17.22 29.84 24.75
C GLU A 494 -17.27 30.86 23.60
N LYS A 495 -16.13 31.27 23.06
CA LYS A 495 -16.06 32.11 21.86
C LYS A 495 -16.63 31.40 20.64
N TRP A 496 -16.28 30.12 20.45
CA TRP A 496 -16.80 29.33 19.34
C TRP A 496 -18.30 29.04 19.49
N SER A 497 -18.82 28.78 20.70
CA SER A 497 -20.26 28.57 20.89
C SER A 497 -21.11 29.81 20.60
N LYS A 498 -20.56 31.01 20.76
CA LYS A 498 -21.18 32.29 20.35
C LYS A 498 -21.14 32.53 18.84
N SER A 499 -20.22 31.90 18.11
CA SER A 499 -20.12 31.98 16.64
C SER A 499 -19.84 30.61 16.02
N PRO A 500 -20.78 29.64 16.12
CA PRO A 500 -20.51 28.24 15.80
C PRO A 500 -20.52 27.95 14.29
N ASN A 501 -20.65 29.00 13.45
CA ASN A 501 -20.40 28.92 12.01
C ASN A 501 -18.93 29.21 11.65
N SER A 502 -18.11 29.65 12.61
CA SER A 502 -16.66 29.74 12.42
C SER A 502 -16.03 28.34 12.39
N PRO A 503 -14.91 28.15 11.68
CA PRO A 503 -14.11 26.92 11.77
C PRO A 503 -13.78 26.60 13.24
N LEU A 504 -13.66 25.31 13.56
CA LEU A 504 -13.23 24.91 14.90
C LEU A 504 -11.87 25.57 15.19
N PRO A 505 -11.72 26.37 16.26
CA PRO A 505 -10.47 27.02 16.59
C PRO A 505 -9.33 26.00 16.67
N LEU A 506 -8.19 26.33 16.05
CA LEU A 506 -7.03 25.43 16.00
C LEU A 506 -6.66 24.93 17.40
N ILE A 507 -6.75 25.79 18.42
CA ILE A 507 -6.53 25.44 19.83
C ILE A 507 -7.40 24.26 20.33
N LEU A 508 -8.66 24.13 19.89
CA LEU A 508 -9.53 23.02 20.29
C LEU A 508 -9.14 21.73 19.57
N GLN A 509 -8.90 21.80 18.26
CA GLN A 509 -8.41 20.64 17.49
C GLN A 509 -7.09 20.10 18.07
N GLU A 510 -6.15 21.00 18.32
CA GLU A 510 -4.84 20.69 18.89
C GLU A 510 -4.97 20.08 20.30
N PHE A 511 -5.78 20.69 21.17
CA PHE A 511 -6.02 20.19 22.52
C PHE A 511 -6.56 18.76 22.54
N PHE A 512 -7.66 18.48 21.83
CA PHE A 512 -8.29 17.15 21.86
C PHE A 512 -7.48 16.06 21.11
N SER A 513 -6.47 16.45 20.31
CA SER A 513 -5.49 15.52 19.72
C SER A 513 -4.33 15.13 20.66
N SER A 514 -4.30 15.67 21.88
CA SER A 514 -3.15 15.57 22.80
C SER A 514 -3.47 14.81 24.10
N ALA A 515 -2.45 14.50 24.91
CA ALA A 515 -2.65 13.87 26.21
C ALA A 515 -3.39 14.77 27.21
N ILE A 516 -3.16 16.07 27.16
CA ILE A 516 -3.60 17.00 28.20
C ILE A 516 -5.12 17.25 28.22
N SER A 517 -5.85 16.77 27.21
CA SER A 517 -7.32 16.77 27.17
C SER A 517 -7.98 15.66 27.98
N GLU A 518 -7.22 14.72 28.53
CA GLU A 518 -7.77 13.68 29.42
C GLU A 518 -8.46 14.31 30.64
N GLY A 519 -9.66 13.84 31.00
CA GLY A 519 -10.47 14.48 32.05
C GLY A 519 -11.09 15.82 31.62
N SER A 520 -11.22 16.08 30.32
CA SER A 520 -11.90 17.26 29.73
C SER A 520 -13.13 16.86 28.91
N GLU A 521 -13.77 15.75 29.27
CA GLU A 521 -14.96 15.22 28.60
C GLU A 521 -16.12 16.22 28.59
N ARG A 522 -16.23 17.04 29.64
CA ARG A 522 -17.28 18.06 29.75
C ARG A 522 -17.14 19.17 28.71
N GLU A 523 -15.91 19.57 28.39
CA GLU A 523 -15.61 20.56 27.36
C GLU A 523 -15.88 19.99 25.97
N LEU A 524 -15.54 18.71 25.75
CA LEU A 524 -15.87 18.00 24.52
C LEU A 524 -17.39 17.85 24.33
N GLU A 525 -18.11 17.42 25.38
CA GLU A 525 -19.59 17.29 25.38
C GLU A 525 -20.27 18.62 25.02
N LYS A 526 -19.80 19.75 25.57
CA LYS A 526 -20.29 21.09 25.16
C LYS A 526 -20.09 21.31 23.66
N ILE A 527 -18.91 21.05 23.11
CA ILE A 527 -18.61 21.29 21.68
C ILE A 527 -19.49 20.41 20.78
N LEU A 528 -19.61 19.12 21.11
CA LEU A 528 -20.40 18.16 20.34
C LEU A 528 -21.90 18.48 20.32
N HIS A 529 -22.41 19.11 21.39
CA HIS A 529 -23.82 19.53 21.50
C HIS A 529 -24.24 20.61 20.49
N TYR A 530 -23.32 21.46 20.00
CA TYR A 530 -23.65 22.54 19.06
C TYR A 530 -23.99 22.07 17.62
N ASN A 531 -24.04 20.75 17.38
CA ASN A 531 -24.53 20.12 16.13
C ASN A 531 -23.85 20.64 14.85
N LYS A 532 -22.53 20.85 14.91
CA LYS A 532 -21.70 21.31 13.79
C LYS A 532 -20.88 20.16 13.21
N TYR A 533 -21.22 19.80 11.97
CA TYR A 533 -20.62 18.71 11.18
C TYR A 533 -19.08 18.68 11.26
N HIS A 534 -18.41 19.79 10.93
CA HIS A 534 -16.95 19.80 10.86
C HIS A 534 -16.27 19.61 12.23
N ALA A 535 -16.86 20.14 13.31
CA ALA A 535 -16.33 19.95 14.67
C ALA A 535 -16.53 18.50 15.14
N GLN A 536 -17.73 17.95 14.95
CA GLN A 536 -18.03 16.54 15.25
C GLN A 536 -17.11 15.60 14.46
N LEU A 537 -16.92 15.86 13.16
CA LEU A 537 -16.02 15.08 12.30
C LEU A 537 -14.56 15.17 12.75
N ALA A 538 -14.04 16.37 13.04
CA ALA A 538 -12.66 16.54 13.46
C ALA A 538 -12.39 15.85 14.81
N LEU A 539 -13.30 16.00 15.78
CA LEU A 539 -13.07 15.52 17.15
C LEU A 539 -13.39 14.03 17.32
N LEU A 540 -14.47 13.50 16.73
CA LEU A 540 -14.84 12.10 16.91
C LEU A 540 -14.07 11.12 16.00
N THR A 541 -13.21 11.63 15.11
CA THR A 541 -12.28 10.82 14.30
C THR A 541 -10.85 10.79 14.87
N GLU A 542 -10.55 11.64 15.85
CA GLU A 542 -9.27 11.71 16.54
C GLU A 542 -9.03 10.41 17.34
N PRO A 543 -7.92 9.66 17.09
CA PRO A 543 -7.66 8.38 17.74
C PRO A 543 -7.83 8.38 19.26
N ARG A 544 -7.41 9.44 19.97
CA ARG A 544 -7.58 9.54 21.43
C ARG A 544 -9.05 9.56 21.85
N ILE A 545 -9.88 10.30 21.12
CA ILE A 545 -11.31 10.44 21.39
C ILE A 545 -12.05 9.15 21.03
N VAL A 546 -11.65 8.45 19.97
CA VAL A 546 -12.20 7.13 19.57
C VAL A 546 -12.02 6.06 20.65
N HIS A 547 -10.91 6.08 21.38
CA HIS A 547 -10.65 5.11 22.46
C HIS A 547 -11.26 5.50 23.82
N ASN A 548 -11.93 6.66 23.93
CA ASN A 548 -12.56 7.06 25.19
C ASN A 548 -13.81 6.21 25.48
N PRO A 549 -14.04 5.72 26.71
CA PRO A 549 -15.23 4.93 27.06
C PRO A 549 -16.58 5.61 26.76
N LYS A 550 -16.63 6.95 26.71
CA LYS A 550 -17.83 7.72 26.33
C LYS A 550 -18.03 7.87 24.82
N TRP A 551 -17.07 7.47 23.98
CA TRP A 551 -17.16 7.68 22.52
C TRP A 551 -18.44 7.10 21.93
N SER A 552 -18.87 5.93 22.40
CA SER A 552 -20.10 5.32 21.89
C SER A 552 -21.37 6.05 22.33
N ILE A 553 -21.35 6.78 23.45
CA ILE A 553 -22.43 7.69 23.89
C ILE A 553 -22.46 8.90 22.96
N TRP A 554 -21.33 9.58 22.79
CA TRP A 554 -21.22 10.74 21.90
C TRP A 554 -21.61 10.42 20.45
N MET A 555 -21.25 9.24 19.95
CA MET A 555 -21.68 8.77 18.62
C MET A 555 -23.18 8.47 18.56
N LYS A 556 -23.80 7.92 19.60
CA LYS A 556 -25.27 7.74 19.67
C LYS A 556 -26.00 9.09 19.66
N ASP A 557 -25.42 10.13 20.28
CA ASP A 557 -25.93 11.49 20.23
C ASP A 557 -25.79 12.12 18.83
N VAL A 558 -24.65 11.95 18.15
CA VAL A 558 -24.50 12.40 16.75
C VAL A 558 -25.42 11.62 15.81
N MET A 559 -25.64 10.32 16.05
CA MET A 559 -26.59 9.50 15.27
C MET A 559 -28.03 9.97 15.43
N SER A 560 -28.46 10.34 16.65
CA SER A 560 -29.82 10.84 16.89
C SER A 560 -30.06 12.23 16.28
N GLN A 561 -29.00 13.04 16.15
CA GLN A 561 -29.07 14.36 15.52
C GLN A 561 -28.94 14.33 13.99
N LYS A 562 -27.93 13.61 13.46
CA LYS A 562 -27.53 13.60 12.04
C LYS A 562 -26.84 12.28 11.65
N GLN A 563 -27.64 11.27 11.29
CA GLN A 563 -27.11 9.96 10.87
C GLN A 563 -26.07 10.01 9.74
N LYS A 564 -26.18 10.96 8.79
CA LYS A 564 -25.15 11.17 7.74
C LYS A 564 -23.78 11.46 8.35
N THR A 565 -23.72 12.43 9.25
CA THR A 565 -22.49 12.85 9.93
C THR A 565 -21.91 11.71 10.74
N ALA A 566 -22.76 10.98 11.47
CA ALA A 566 -22.32 9.78 12.20
C ALA A 566 -21.70 8.74 11.26
N LEU A 567 -22.30 8.47 10.10
CA LEU A 567 -21.76 7.52 9.13
C LEU A 567 -20.43 7.99 8.53
N GLU A 568 -20.32 9.27 8.16
CA GLU A 568 -19.10 9.88 7.63
C GLU A 568 -17.93 9.86 8.66
N ILE A 569 -18.24 9.86 9.96
CA ILE A 569 -17.29 9.59 11.06
C ILE A 569 -16.97 8.09 11.14
N LEU A 570 -17.99 7.23 11.25
CA LEU A 570 -17.86 5.78 11.46
C LEU A 570 -17.05 5.08 10.37
N VAL A 571 -17.06 5.61 9.14
CA VAL A 571 -16.24 5.05 8.07
C VAL A 571 -14.75 5.38 8.15
N LYS A 572 -14.32 6.35 8.97
CA LYS A 572 -12.90 6.71 9.03
C LYS A 572 -12.09 5.58 9.70
N PRO A 573 -10.83 5.33 9.30
CA PRO A 573 -10.08 4.16 9.77
C PRO A 573 -9.95 4.05 11.30
N GLY A 574 -9.83 5.17 12.01
CA GLY A 574 -9.84 5.23 13.48
C GLY A 574 -11.19 4.78 14.06
N PRO A 575 -12.28 5.56 13.88
CA PRO A 575 -13.64 5.20 14.28
C PRO A 575 -14.08 3.78 13.91
N PHE A 576 -13.77 3.32 12.70
CA PHE A 576 -14.18 1.99 12.24
C PHE A 576 -13.53 0.85 13.03
N SER A 577 -12.37 1.10 13.66
CA SER A 577 -11.73 0.12 14.54
C SER A 577 -12.38 0.00 15.93
N HIS A 578 -13.32 0.88 16.29
CA HIS A 578 -14.03 0.81 17.56
C HIS A 578 -15.01 -0.37 17.61
N PRO A 579 -15.07 -1.19 18.68
CA PRO A 579 -15.89 -2.42 18.73
C PRO A 579 -17.41 -2.26 18.53
N GLU A 580 -17.96 -1.06 18.77
CA GLU A 580 -19.39 -0.75 18.52
C GLU A 580 -19.66 -0.15 17.11
N ALA A 581 -18.63 0.23 16.34
CA ALA A 581 -18.83 0.94 15.07
C ALA A 581 -19.59 0.09 14.02
N PRO A 582 -19.34 -1.22 13.84
CA PRO A 582 -20.12 -2.06 12.93
C PRO A 582 -21.62 -2.10 13.25
N GLN A 583 -21.99 -2.12 14.53
CA GLN A 583 -23.37 -2.16 15.02
C GLN A 583 -24.07 -0.80 14.83
N MET A 584 -23.31 0.30 14.96
CA MET A 584 -23.81 1.64 14.61
C MET A 584 -24.08 1.78 13.12
N ILE A 585 -23.20 1.24 12.25
CA ILE A 585 -23.40 1.19 10.80
C ILE A 585 -24.64 0.35 10.45
N ASP A 586 -24.80 -0.84 11.05
CA ASP A 586 -26.02 -1.67 10.90
C ASP A 586 -27.29 -0.85 11.18
N LYS A 587 -27.29 -0.08 12.28
CA LYS A 587 -28.43 0.76 12.67
C LYS A 587 -28.69 1.90 11.68
N ILE A 588 -27.66 2.65 11.24
CA ILE A 588 -27.84 3.74 10.26
C ILE A 588 -28.35 3.22 8.91
N ILE A 589 -27.97 2.02 8.50
CA ILE A 589 -28.50 1.40 7.28
C ILE A 589 -29.99 1.08 7.48
N SER A 590 -30.35 0.46 8.62
CA SER A 590 -31.70 0.00 8.94
C SER A 590 -32.70 1.14 9.20
N ASP A 591 -32.31 2.22 9.89
CA ASP A 591 -33.18 3.35 10.28
C ASP A 591 -33.67 4.20 9.09
N ASN A 592 -33.05 4.04 7.91
CA ASN A 592 -33.43 4.66 6.64
C ASN A 592 -33.48 6.21 6.59
N GLN A 593 -32.86 6.92 7.55
CA GLN A 593 -32.88 8.41 7.59
C GLN A 593 -31.82 9.08 6.70
N VAL A 594 -30.77 8.35 6.29
CA VAL A 594 -29.74 8.86 5.38
C VAL A 594 -30.14 8.55 3.94
N SER A 595 -29.87 9.42 2.97
CA SER A 595 -30.12 9.07 1.57
C SER A 595 -29.24 7.88 1.12
N MET A 596 -29.63 7.19 0.05
CA MET A 596 -28.84 6.08 -0.49
C MET A 596 -27.42 6.53 -0.87
N HIS A 597 -27.30 7.69 -1.52
CA HIS A 597 -26.03 8.23 -2.02
C HIS A 597 -25.06 8.58 -0.88
N GLU A 598 -25.57 9.24 0.16
CA GLU A 598 -24.78 9.67 1.32
C GLU A 598 -24.33 8.50 2.20
N ALA A 599 -25.08 7.39 2.23
CA ALA A 599 -24.64 6.20 2.94
C ALA A 599 -23.74 5.30 2.11
N TYR A 600 -23.93 5.28 0.79
CA TYR A 600 -23.19 4.41 -0.11
C TYR A 600 -21.75 4.88 -0.34
N ILE A 601 -21.51 6.16 -0.67
CA ILE A 601 -20.15 6.66 -0.97
C ILE A 601 -19.16 6.35 0.17
N PRO A 602 -19.47 6.63 1.45
CA PRO A 602 -18.55 6.37 2.56
C PRO A 602 -18.20 4.89 2.74
N LEU A 603 -19.17 3.99 2.49
CA LEU A 603 -18.98 2.53 2.61
C LEU A 603 -18.24 1.95 1.40
N ALA A 604 -18.65 2.33 0.19
CA ALA A 604 -18.18 1.73 -1.06
C ALA A 604 -16.77 2.17 -1.45
N TYR A 605 -16.33 3.38 -1.09
CA TYR A 605 -14.98 3.88 -1.42
C TYR A 605 -13.92 3.63 -0.35
N ASN A 606 -14.30 3.06 0.80
CA ASN A 606 -13.37 2.85 1.90
C ASN A 606 -12.86 1.41 1.93
N SER A 607 -11.58 1.23 1.60
CA SER A 607 -10.93 -0.09 1.53
C SER A 607 -10.91 -0.85 2.87
N HIS A 608 -10.88 -0.16 4.01
CA HIS A 608 -10.93 -0.80 5.33
C HIS A 608 -12.32 -1.38 5.62
N ILE A 609 -13.38 -0.67 5.20
CA ILE A 609 -14.75 -1.18 5.28
C ILE A 609 -14.95 -2.34 4.32
N GLN A 610 -14.47 -2.23 3.07
CA GLN A 610 -14.61 -3.33 2.11
C GLN A 610 -14.04 -4.65 2.64
N GLN A 611 -12.97 -4.61 3.43
CA GLN A 611 -12.33 -5.78 4.05
C GLN A 611 -13.13 -6.38 5.23
N HIS A 612 -14.16 -5.71 5.73
CA HIS A 612 -14.93 -6.17 6.89
C HIS A 612 -15.97 -7.25 6.50
N PRO A 613 -16.12 -8.36 7.26
CA PRO A 613 -17.03 -9.46 6.89
C PRO A 613 -18.50 -9.07 6.67
N LYS A 614 -18.98 -7.99 7.31
CA LYS A 614 -20.36 -7.46 7.11
C LYS A 614 -20.52 -6.57 5.88
N PHE A 615 -19.45 -6.16 5.19
CA PHE A 615 -19.57 -5.25 4.05
C PHE A 615 -20.53 -5.73 2.94
N PRO A 616 -20.52 -7.01 2.52
CA PRO A 616 -21.49 -7.49 1.55
C PRO A 616 -22.94 -7.43 2.06
N GLU A 617 -23.16 -7.69 3.36
CA GLU A 617 -24.47 -7.58 4.02
C GLU A 617 -24.95 -6.13 4.09
N TRP A 618 -24.06 -5.18 4.40
CA TRP A 618 -24.35 -3.74 4.40
C TRP A 618 -24.75 -3.25 3.02
N ILE A 619 -24.03 -3.67 1.97
CA ILE A 619 -24.35 -3.31 0.59
C ILE A 619 -25.70 -3.93 0.15
N TYR A 620 -25.94 -5.21 0.48
CA TYR A 620 -27.23 -5.86 0.24
C TYR A 620 -28.40 -5.09 0.90
N LYS A 621 -28.31 -4.84 2.22
CA LYS A 621 -29.34 -4.13 2.99
C LYS A 621 -29.59 -2.71 2.47
N LEU A 622 -28.54 -2.00 2.05
CA LEU A 622 -28.65 -0.64 1.54
C LEU A 622 -29.35 -0.58 0.17
N ILE A 623 -29.19 -1.61 -0.68
CA ILE A 623 -29.99 -1.76 -1.92
C ILE A 623 -31.44 -2.16 -1.58
N GLU A 624 -31.63 -3.09 -0.65
CA GLU A 624 -32.93 -3.65 -0.27
C GLU A 624 -33.89 -2.59 0.27
N THR A 625 -33.41 -1.84 1.27
CA THR A 625 -34.17 -0.84 2.03
C THR A 625 -34.46 0.43 1.24
N ARG A 626 -33.49 0.94 0.46
CA ARG A 626 -33.57 2.30 -0.12
C ARG A 626 -34.04 2.32 -1.58
N GLY A 627 -33.80 1.24 -2.32
CA GLY A 627 -34.04 1.20 -3.77
C GLY A 627 -33.15 2.19 -4.55
N TYR A 628 -33.07 2.01 -5.86
CA TYR A 628 -32.13 2.77 -6.70
C TYR A 628 -32.58 4.21 -7.00
N TRP A 629 -31.64 5.17 -6.86
CA TRP A 629 -31.80 6.55 -7.31
C TRP A 629 -30.61 7.02 -8.20
N GLY A 630 -30.92 7.29 -9.48
CA GLY A 630 -30.24 8.22 -10.40
C GLY A 630 -28.71 8.15 -10.61
N ARG A 631 -28.27 7.95 -11.87
CA ARG A 631 -26.86 8.07 -12.37
C ARG A 631 -25.81 7.19 -11.66
N ALA A 632 -26.20 6.33 -10.72
CA ALA A 632 -25.28 5.52 -9.92
C ALA A 632 -24.73 4.25 -10.63
N ASN A 633 -24.93 4.08 -11.94
CA ASN A 633 -24.70 2.80 -12.64
C ASN A 633 -23.23 2.38 -12.66
N SER A 634 -22.33 3.29 -13.04
CA SER A 634 -20.88 3.07 -12.97
C SER A 634 -20.41 2.79 -11.54
N PHE A 635 -21.03 3.45 -10.56
CA PHE A 635 -20.72 3.29 -9.14
C PHE A 635 -21.10 1.90 -8.62
N TRP A 636 -22.31 1.42 -8.90
CA TRP A 636 -22.76 0.07 -8.52
C TRP A 636 -21.98 -1.02 -9.25
N ALA A 637 -21.70 -0.84 -10.54
CA ALA A 637 -20.87 -1.76 -11.32
C ALA A 637 -19.46 -1.88 -10.71
N GLY A 638 -18.84 -0.78 -10.28
CA GLY A 638 -17.54 -0.82 -9.60
C GLY A 638 -17.56 -1.61 -8.28
N THR A 639 -18.58 -1.42 -7.46
CA THR A 639 -18.70 -2.10 -6.16
C THR A 639 -19.08 -3.57 -6.28
N LEU A 640 -19.95 -3.94 -7.22
CA LEU A 640 -20.31 -5.35 -7.46
C LEU A 640 -19.21 -6.14 -8.19
N LYS A 641 -18.24 -5.45 -8.81
CA LYS A 641 -16.96 -6.01 -9.28
C LYS A 641 -15.89 -6.10 -8.18
N SER A 642 -16.11 -5.48 -7.02
CA SER A 642 -15.13 -5.51 -5.93
C SER A 642 -14.91 -6.95 -5.46
N PRO A 643 -13.64 -7.43 -5.36
CA PRO A 643 -13.33 -8.78 -4.90
C PRO A 643 -13.93 -9.12 -3.52
N TYR A 644 -14.18 -8.10 -2.69
CA TYR A 644 -14.76 -8.23 -1.36
C TYR A 644 -16.27 -8.51 -1.34
N ILE A 645 -17.01 -8.14 -2.39
CA ILE A 645 -18.39 -8.60 -2.57
C ILE A 645 -18.40 -9.87 -3.39
N LEU A 646 -17.66 -9.86 -4.50
CA LEU A 646 -17.70 -10.90 -5.53
C LEU A 646 -17.48 -12.31 -4.97
N ASN A 647 -16.59 -12.48 -3.99
CA ASN A 647 -16.28 -13.80 -3.44
C ASN A 647 -17.19 -14.23 -2.26
N THR A 648 -18.42 -13.70 -2.18
CA THR A 648 -19.29 -13.88 -1.01
C THR A 648 -20.70 -14.36 -1.37
N PRO A 649 -21.40 -15.10 -0.47
CA PRO A 649 -22.78 -15.55 -0.70
C PRO A 649 -23.81 -14.42 -0.86
N TYR A 650 -23.42 -13.18 -0.54
CA TYR A 650 -24.26 -12.00 -0.74
C TYR A 650 -24.19 -11.48 -2.18
N TRP A 651 -23.15 -11.79 -2.97
CA TRP A 651 -23.02 -11.25 -4.33
C TRP A 651 -24.24 -11.59 -5.20
N GLU A 652 -24.56 -12.88 -5.32
CA GLU A 652 -25.71 -13.36 -6.10
C GLU A 652 -27.02 -12.72 -5.61
N LYS A 653 -27.27 -12.73 -4.28
CA LYS A 653 -28.47 -12.13 -3.68
C LYS A 653 -28.57 -10.63 -4.00
N THR A 654 -27.45 -9.92 -3.90
CA THR A 654 -27.36 -8.48 -4.15
C THR A 654 -27.60 -8.17 -5.62
N VAL A 655 -27.01 -8.92 -6.54
CA VAL A 655 -27.20 -8.73 -7.98
C VAL A 655 -28.63 -9.06 -8.40
N LYS A 656 -29.22 -10.16 -7.91
CA LYS A 656 -30.62 -10.51 -8.17
C LYS A 656 -31.59 -9.43 -7.68
N LEU A 657 -31.41 -8.98 -6.43
CA LEU A 657 -32.17 -7.86 -5.86
C LEU A 657 -31.98 -6.55 -6.64
N PHE A 658 -30.76 -6.26 -7.08
CA PHE A 658 -30.44 -5.07 -7.87
C PHE A 658 -31.16 -5.10 -9.23
N ILE A 659 -31.15 -6.26 -9.92
CA ILE A 659 -31.92 -6.50 -11.14
C ILE A 659 -33.42 -6.30 -10.88
N ASP A 660 -33.98 -6.91 -9.84
CA ASP A 660 -35.41 -6.81 -9.51
C ASP A 660 -35.87 -5.37 -9.24
N LYS A 661 -35.04 -4.56 -8.58
CA LYS A 661 -35.30 -3.14 -8.31
C LYS A 661 -35.08 -2.25 -9.56
N LEU A 662 -34.33 -2.70 -10.56
CA LEU A 662 -33.93 -1.91 -11.75
C LEU A 662 -34.54 -2.33 -13.08
N LYS A 663 -35.19 -3.50 -13.17
CA LYS A 663 -35.78 -4.05 -14.43
C LYS A 663 -36.79 -3.15 -15.15
N HIS A 664 -37.18 -2.02 -14.57
CA HIS A 664 -38.07 -1.02 -15.18
C HIS A 664 -37.36 0.22 -15.73
N ARG A 665 -36.03 0.37 -15.56
CA ARG A 665 -35.29 1.60 -15.88
C ARG A 665 -34.15 1.43 -16.90
N TYR A 666 -34.04 0.26 -17.54
CA TYR A 666 -33.08 -0.10 -18.58
C TYR A 666 -31.69 0.52 -18.46
N ASP A 667 -30.78 -0.18 -17.81
CA ASP A 667 -29.37 0.19 -17.79
C ASP A 667 -28.52 -0.91 -18.45
N SER A 668 -27.85 -0.56 -19.54
CA SER A 668 -26.83 -1.40 -20.17
C SER A 668 -25.65 -1.69 -19.24
N GLY A 669 -25.44 -0.85 -18.22
CA GLY A 669 -24.45 -1.06 -17.15
C GLY A 669 -24.63 -2.36 -16.36
N ILE A 670 -25.86 -2.87 -16.17
CA ILE A 670 -26.08 -4.18 -15.52
C ILE A 670 -25.44 -5.30 -16.34
N TYR A 671 -25.69 -5.33 -17.65
CA TYR A 671 -25.07 -6.31 -18.53
C TYR A 671 -23.55 -6.07 -18.63
N GLN A 672 -23.07 -4.84 -18.82
CA GLN A 672 -21.62 -4.54 -18.83
C GLN A 672 -20.89 -4.90 -17.53
N MET A 673 -21.61 -4.93 -16.39
CA MET A 673 -21.09 -5.44 -15.13
C MET A 673 -21.03 -6.96 -15.12
N LEU A 674 -22.13 -7.64 -15.48
CA LEU A 674 -22.19 -9.11 -15.58
C LEU A 674 -21.17 -9.69 -16.57
N LEU A 675 -20.77 -8.90 -17.57
CA LEU A 675 -19.85 -9.29 -18.64
C LEU A 675 -18.37 -9.07 -18.34
N SER A 676 -18.01 -8.54 -17.16
CA SER A 676 -16.60 -8.19 -16.89
C SER A 676 -15.77 -9.39 -16.43
N ASP A 677 -14.49 -9.40 -16.82
CA ASP A 677 -13.54 -10.49 -16.58
C ASP A 677 -13.33 -10.84 -15.10
N GLU A 678 -13.66 -9.93 -14.18
CA GLU A 678 -13.72 -10.23 -12.76
C GLU A 678 -14.97 -11.05 -12.43
N VAL A 679 -16.13 -10.57 -12.85
CA VAL A 679 -17.46 -11.10 -12.49
C VAL A 679 -17.71 -12.49 -13.06
N THR A 680 -17.21 -12.77 -14.27
CA THR A 680 -17.34 -14.08 -14.94
C THR A 680 -16.65 -15.23 -14.20
N LYS A 681 -15.74 -14.93 -13.25
CA LYS A 681 -15.03 -15.92 -12.43
C LYS A 681 -15.79 -16.33 -11.16
N ASN A 682 -16.94 -15.71 -10.86
CA ASN A 682 -17.74 -16.06 -9.69
C ASN A 682 -18.50 -17.40 -9.93
N PRO A 683 -18.54 -18.34 -8.96
CA PRO A 683 -19.22 -19.63 -9.13
C PRO A 683 -20.74 -19.55 -9.40
N SER A 684 -21.43 -18.56 -8.81
CA SER A 684 -22.85 -18.26 -9.03
C SER A 684 -23.11 -17.39 -10.27
N TRP A 685 -22.09 -17.01 -11.04
CA TRP A 685 -22.21 -16.07 -12.15
C TRP A 685 -23.23 -16.53 -13.18
N LEU A 686 -23.15 -17.80 -13.63
CA LEU A 686 -24.03 -18.32 -14.67
C LEU A 686 -25.50 -18.27 -14.24
N GLU A 687 -25.83 -18.75 -13.04
CA GLU A 687 -27.20 -18.69 -12.51
C GLU A 687 -27.71 -17.26 -12.29
N THR A 688 -26.79 -16.32 -12.01
CA THR A 688 -27.11 -14.89 -11.91
C THR A 688 -27.40 -14.28 -13.29
N VAL A 689 -26.63 -14.65 -14.33
CA VAL A 689 -26.89 -14.27 -15.73
C VAL A 689 -28.21 -14.87 -16.23
N LYS A 690 -28.47 -16.16 -15.95
CA LYS A 690 -29.74 -16.81 -16.31
C LYS A 690 -30.94 -16.11 -15.68
N TYR A 691 -30.83 -15.76 -14.40
CA TYR A 691 -31.84 -14.97 -13.71
C TYR A 691 -32.00 -13.57 -14.32
N ALA A 692 -30.90 -12.88 -14.67
CA ALA A 692 -30.96 -11.56 -15.30
C ALA A 692 -31.71 -11.59 -16.65
N LEU A 693 -31.43 -12.60 -17.48
CA LEU A 693 -32.11 -12.81 -18.75
C LEU A 693 -33.60 -13.11 -18.56
N ARG A 694 -34.00 -13.89 -17.55
CA ARG A 694 -35.43 -14.12 -17.25
C ARG A 694 -36.12 -12.85 -16.77
N SER A 695 -35.53 -12.14 -15.81
CA SER A 695 -36.15 -10.97 -15.16
C SER A 695 -36.20 -9.71 -16.03
N LEU A 696 -35.48 -9.65 -17.15
CA LEU A 696 -35.43 -8.49 -18.07
C LEU A 696 -36.17 -8.72 -19.40
N LYS A 697 -36.67 -9.93 -19.64
CA LYS A 697 -37.33 -10.38 -20.89
C LYS A 697 -38.51 -9.52 -21.33
N GLU A 698 -39.40 -9.15 -20.41
CA GLU A 698 -40.69 -8.53 -20.74
C GLU A 698 -40.62 -7.14 -21.38
N LYS A 699 -39.44 -6.49 -21.41
CA LYS A 699 -39.35 -5.06 -21.76
C LYS A 699 -38.24 -4.68 -22.75
N HIS A 700 -37.19 -5.50 -22.93
CA HIS A 700 -35.95 -5.02 -23.57
C HIS A 700 -35.24 -6.07 -24.42
N LYS A 701 -34.47 -5.61 -25.43
CA LYS A 701 -33.52 -6.46 -26.17
C LYS A 701 -32.27 -6.71 -25.32
N VAL A 702 -31.67 -7.90 -25.44
CA VAL A 702 -30.32 -8.16 -24.90
C VAL A 702 -29.32 -7.18 -25.56
N PRO A 703 -28.46 -6.48 -24.80
CA PRO A 703 -27.51 -5.55 -25.40
C PRO A 703 -26.58 -6.23 -26.41
N GLU A 704 -26.33 -5.55 -27.53
CA GLU A 704 -25.44 -6.02 -28.60
C GLU A 704 -24.07 -6.46 -28.05
N THR A 705 -23.52 -5.70 -27.09
CA THR A 705 -22.24 -5.99 -26.40
C THR A 705 -22.24 -7.27 -25.58
N PHE A 706 -23.41 -7.72 -25.10
CA PHE A 706 -23.54 -9.02 -24.43
C PHE A 706 -23.40 -10.14 -25.47
N LEU A 707 -24.19 -10.05 -26.54
CA LEU A 707 -24.21 -10.97 -27.68
C LEU A 707 -22.89 -11.06 -28.47
N MET A 708 -21.98 -10.08 -28.32
CA MET A 708 -20.65 -10.08 -28.95
C MET A 708 -19.53 -10.70 -28.11
N ASN A 709 -19.70 -10.91 -26.80
CA ASN A 709 -18.60 -11.37 -25.93
C ASN A 709 -18.56 -12.91 -25.87
N TRP A 710 -18.14 -13.55 -26.96
CA TRP A 710 -18.01 -15.01 -27.08
C TRP A 710 -16.91 -15.62 -26.20
N SER A 711 -16.00 -14.79 -25.66
CA SER A 711 -14.95 -15.20 -24.71
C SER A 711 -15.45 -15.43 -23.28
N LEU A 712 -16.75 -15.25 -23.02
CA LEU A 712 -17.34 -15.54 -21.72
C LEU A 712 -17.32 -17.06 -21.42
N PRO A 713 -17.11 -17.46 -20.15
CA PRO A 713 -17.39 -18.83 -19.72
C PRO A 713 -18.84 -19.22 -20.03
N ASN A 714 -19.10 -20.50 -20.31
CA ASN A 714 -20.46 -21.03 -20.54
C ASN A 714 -21.27 -20.25 -21.60
N TRP A 715 -20.58 -19.75 -22.64
CA TRP A 715 -21.22 -18.99 -23.72
C TRP A 715 -22.34 -19.77 -24.45
N PRO A 716 -22.19 -21.08 -24.75
CA PRO A 716 -23.28 -21.87 -25.34
C PRO A 716 -24.54 -21.91 -24.47
N GLU A 717 -24.40 -22.15 -23.18
CA GLU A 717 -25.49 -22.25 -22.21
C GLU A 717 -26.25 -20.91 -22.07
N ILE A 718 -25.53 -19.80 -22.25
CA ILE A 718 -26.12 -18.46 -22.28
C ILE A 718 -26.90 -18.23 -23.57
N ILE A 719 -26.34 -18.57 -24.74
CA ILE A 719 -27.04 -18.45 -26.03
C ILE A 719 -28.27 -19.34 -26.07
N ASP A 720 -28.17 -20.58 -25.60
CA ASP A 720 -29.29 -21.52 -25.50
C ASP A 720 -30.41 -20.91 -24.65
N LEU A 721 -30.10 -20.32 -23.49
CA LEU A 721 -31.13 -19.63 -22.71
C LEU A 721 -31.70 -18.38 -23.42
N VAL A 722 -30.87 -17.58 -24.09
CA VAL A 722 -31.36 -16.40 -24.84
C VAL A 722 -32.35 -16.83 -25.94
N ILE A 723 -32.11 -18.00 -26.55
CA ILE A 723 -32.99 -18.64 -27.54
C ILE A 723 -34.26 -19.20 -26.89
N GLU A 724 -34.15 -20.00 -25.82
CA GLU A 724 -35.29 -20.55 -25.06
C GLU A 724 -36.22 -19.44 -24.54
N GLU A 725 -35.64 -18.32 -24.11
CA GLU A 725 -36.38 -17.16 -23.64
C GLU A 725 -36.94 -16.28 -24.77
N GLY A 726 -36.70 -16.61 -26.04
CA GLY A 726 -37.32 -15.96 -27.20
C GLY A 726 -36.85 -14.53 -27.44
N TYR A 727 -35.60 -14.20 -27.08
CA TYR A 727 -35.04 -12.87 -27.27
C TYR A 727 -34.74 -12.54 -28.74
N ASP A 728 -34.86 -11.26 -29.08
CA ASP A 728 -34.51 -10.73 -30.40
C ASP A 728 -32.99 -10.74 -30.65
N LEU A 729 -32.53 -11.84 -31.23
CA LEU A 729 -31.16 -12.04 -31.69
C LEU A 729 -30.83 -11.30 -33.00
N THR A 730 -31.73 -10.50 -33.59
CA THR A 730 -31.36 -9.72 -34.80
C THR A 730 -30.11 -8.89 -34.55
N SER A 731 -29.88 -8.40 -33.33
CA SER A 731 -28.66 -7.70 -32.91
C SER A 731 -27.35 -8.42 -33.29
N LEU A 732 -27.35 -9.76 -33.42
CA LEU A 732 -26.22 -10.55 -33.92
C LEU A 732 -25.87 -10.30 -35.39
N HIS A 733 -26.73 -9.70 -36.24
CA HIS A 733 -26.34 -9.36 -37.62
C HIS A 733 -25.21 -8.33 -37.69
N ARG A 734 -24.87 -7.69 -36.57
CA ARG A 734 -23.77 -6.74 -36.40
C ARG A 734 -22.56 -7.39 -35.73
N TRP A 735 -22.20 -8.60 -36.17
CA TRP A 735 -20.98 -9.23 -35.67
C TRP A 735 -19.79 -8.29 -35.83
N LYS A 736 -19.18 -7.92 -34.70
CA LYS A 736 -17.94 -7.20 -34.70
C LYS A 736 -16.90 -8.11 -35.34
N MET A 737 -16.46 -7.71 -36.53
CA MET A 737 -15.31 -8.32 -37.18
C MET A 737 -14.14 -8.37 -36.20
N ALA A 738 -13.55 -9.55 -36.03
CA ALA A 738 -12.23 -9.67 -35.43
C ALA A 738 -11.20 -8.93 -36.32
N PRO A 739 -9.96 -8.66 -35.84
CA PRO A 739 -8.97 -7.89 -36.60
C PRO A 739 -8.61 -8.45 -38.00
N ASP A 740 -8.95 -9.71 -38.27
CA ASP A 740 -8.78 -10.44 -39.53
C ASP A 740 -10.04 -10.44 -40.43
N ASN A 741 -11.08 -9.67 -40.08
CA ASN A 741 -12.42 -9.70 -40.69
C ASN A 741 -13.14 -11.06 -40.61
N VAL A 742 -12.81 -11.89 -39.61
CA VAL A 742 -13.65 -13.04 -39.23
C VAL A 742 -14.78 -12.56 -38.33
N PRO A 743 -16.06 -12.84 -38.65
CA PRO A 743 -17.13 -12.60 -37.70
C PRO A 743 -16.98 -13.47 -36.46
N SER A 744 -17.08 -12.85 -35.30
CA SER A 744 -16.62 -13.41 -34.03
C SER A 744 -17.29 -14.71 -33.58
N LEU A 745 -18.48 -15.06 -34.10
CA LEU A 745 -19.10 -16.35 -33.80
C LEU A 745 -18.26 -17.53 -34.30
N PHE A 746 -17.61 -17.42 -35.47
CA PHE A 746 -16.87 -18.53 -36.09
C PHE A 746 -15.60 -18.95 -35.33
N GLU A 747 -15.23 -18.22 -34.28
CA GLU A 747 -14.11 -18.56 -33.40
C GLU A 747 -14.54 -19.50 -32.26
N HIS A 748 -15.84 -19.62 -32.01
CA HIS A 748 -16.38 -20.49 -30.97
C HIS A 748 -16.40 -21.97 -31.43
N PRO A 749 -15.93 -22.95 -30.62
CA PRO A 749 -15.86 -24.36 -31.05
C PRO A 749 -17.19 -24.95 -31.55
N ASN A 750 -18.29 -24.59 -30.88
CA ASN A 750 -19.65 -25.05 -31.21
C ASN A 750 -20.44 -24.04 -32.06
N TRP A 751 -19.77 -23.12 -32.78
CA TRP A 751 -20.45 -22.14 -33.63
C TRP A 751 -21.49 -22.73 -34.60
N PRO A 752 -21.32 -23.92 -35.21
CA PRO A 752 -22.26 -24.41 -36.22
C PRO A 752 -23.63 -24.72 -35.64
N ASP A 753 -23.66 -25.37 -34.48
CA ASP A 753 -24.91 -25.77 -33.82
C ASP A 753 -25.57 -24.56 -33.15
N LEU A 754 -24.79 -23.63 -32.59
CA LEU A 754 -25.30 -22.33 -32.13
C LEU A 754 -25.95 -21.56 -33.27
N PHE A 755 -25.31 -21.54 -34.44
CA PHE A 755 -25.78 -20.82 -35.62
C PHE A 755 -27.01 -21.48 -36.25
N GLU A 756 -27.08 -22.81 -36.29
CA GLU A 756 -28.31 -23.53 -36.64
C GLU A 756 -29.44 -23.21 -35.68
N LYS A 757 -29.21 -23.21 -34.36
CA LYS A 757 -30.21 -22.81 -33.35
C LYS A 757 -30.68 -21.37 -33.56
N ILE A 758 -29.77 -20.42 -33.83
CA ILE A 758 -30.11 -19.01 -34.11
C ILE A 758 -31.06 -18.90 -35.31
N ILE A 759 -30.79 -19.61 -36.41
CA ILE A 759 -31.60 -19.53 -37.64
C ILE A 759 -32.93 -20.29 -37.51
N THR A 760 -32.92 -21.46 -36.88
CA THR A 760 -34.13 -22.30 -36.72
C THR A 760 -35.13 -21.75 -35.69
N SER A 761 -34.65 -20.96 -34.73
CA SER A 761 -35.49 -20.34 -33.70
C SER A 761 -36.17 -19.04 -34.15
N TYR A 762 -35.85 -18.55 -35.36
CA TYR A 762 -36.51 -17.38 -35.93
C TYR A 762 -37.78 -17.75 -36.71
N PRO A 763 -38.96 -17.18 -36.40
CA PRO A 763 -40.01 -17.07 -37.39
C PRO A 763 -39.49 -16.22 -38.58
N PRO A 764 -39.98 -16.45 -39.81
CA PRO A 764 -39.51 -15.74 -41.01
C PRO A 764 -40.02 -14.28 -41.06
N VAL A 765 -39.58 -13.47 -40.10
CA VAL A 765 -39.73 -12.02 -40.11
C VAL A 765 -38.70 -11.48 -41.08
N ALA A 766 -39.16 -10.81 -42.14
CA ALA A 766 -38.33 -10.31 -43.23
C ALA A 766 -37.06 -9.61 -42.70
N PRO A 767 -35.86 -10.19 -42.91
CA PRO A 767 -34.62 -9.44 -42.70
C PRO A 767 -34.70 -8.20 -43.59
N SER A 768 -34.31 -7.03 -43.08
CA SER A 768 -34.05 -5.92 -43.97
C SER A 768 -33.02 -6.40 -45.00
N ILE A 769 -33.31 -6.22 -46.28
CA ILE A 769 -32.60 -6.89 -47.40
C ILE A 769 -31.06 -6.81 -47.28
N PHE A 770 -30.55 -5.70 -46.74
CA PHE A 770 -29.14 -5.45 -46.46
C PHE A 770 -28.50 -6.38 -45.42
N SER A 771 -29.23 -6.88 -44.41
CA SER A 771 -28.66 -7.77 -43.39
C SER A 771 -28.44 -9.18 -43.94
N LEU A 772 -29.38 -9.72 -44.72
CA LEU A 772 -29.25 -11.07 -45.32
C LEU A 772 -28.12 -11.12 -46.36
N GLN A 773 -27.99 -10.10 -47.22
CA GLN A 773 -26.90 -10.03 -48.18
C GLN A 773 -25.52 -9.89 -47.50
N SER A 774 -25.40 -9.04 -46.49
CA SER A 774 -24.16 -8.89 -45.73
C SER A 774 -23.80 -10.20 -45.03
N PHE A 775 -24.76 -10.84 -44.37
CA PHE A 775 -24.61 -12.11 -43.68
C PHE A 775 -24.15 -13.26 -44.60
N ILE A 776 -24.81 -13.43 -45.75
CA ILE A 776 -24.42 -14.44 -46.76
C ILE A 776 -23.01 -14.14 -47.31
N ARG A 777 -22.69 -12.88 -47.60
CA ARG A 777 -21.35 -12.45 -48.01
C ARG A 777 -20.31 -12.74 -46.92
N ASP A 778 -20.62 -12.50 -45.65
CA ASP A 778 -19.64 -12.60 -44.56
C ASP A 778 -19.39 -14.08 -44.15
N ILE A 779 -20.38 -14.97 -44.33
CA ILE A 779 -20.18 -16.45 -44.26
C ILE A 779 -19.28 -16.91 -45.41
N LEU A 780 -19.58 -16.48 -46.64
CA LEU A 780 -18.87 -16.92 -47.85
C LEU A 780 -17.53 -16.20 -48.06
N GLY A 781 -17.29 -15.10 -47.37
CA GLY A 781 -15.97 -14.47 -47.27
C GLY A 781 -15.03 -15.20 -46.31
N ASN A 782 -15.51 -16.18 -45.54
CA ASN A 782 -14.79 -16.75 -44.40
C ASN A 782 -14.29 -18.19 -44.64
N PRO A 783 -12.97 -18.42 -44.75
CA PRO A 783 -12.42 -19.76 -44.96
C PRO A 783 -12.66 -20.74 -43.82
N LYS A 784 -12.81 -20.29 -42.56
CA LYS A 784 -13.17 -21.18 -41.43
C LYS A 784 -14.63 -21.65 -41.57
N ALA A 785 -15.55 -20.75 -41.90
CA ALA A 785 -16.97 -21.05 -42.08
C ALA A 785 -17.21 -22.07 -43.20
N ILE A 786 -16.62 -21.84 -44.38
CA ILE A 786 -16.78 -22.71 -45.57
C ILE A 786 -16.07 -24.07 -45.42
N ARG A 787 -15.09 -24.20 -44.52
CA ARG A 787 -14.48 -25.51 -44.21
C ARG A 787 -15.33 -26.37 -43.27
N HIS A 788 -16.35 -25.83 -42.63
CA HIS A 788 -17.16 -26.59 -41.69
C HIS A 788 -18.12 -27.56 -42.41
N PRO A 789 -18.18 -28.87 -42.06
CA PRO A 789 -18.94 -29.86 -42.83
C PRO A 789 -20.40 -29.50 -43.13
N ARG A 790 -21.08 -28.75 -42.26
CA ARG A 790 -22.51 -28.39 -42.36
C ARG A 790 -22.78 -27.03 -43.02
N TRP A 791 -21.76 -26.27 -43.45
CA TRP A 791 -21.94 -24.90 -43.98
C TRP A 791 -22.92 -24.84 -45.15
N LEU A 792 -22.90 -25.88 -46.00
CA LEU A 792 -23.74 -25.96 -47.18
C LEU A 792 -25.22 -26.13 -46.82
N ASP A 793 -25.53 -27.12 -45.99
CA ASP A 793 -26.91 -27.44 -45.57
C ASP A 793 -27.55 -26.26 -44.84
N LEU A 794 -26.72 -25.57 -44.07
CA LEU A 794 -27.03 -24.34 -43.37
C LEU A 794 -27.34 -23.17 -44.33
N MET A 795 -26.52 -22.95 -45.36
CA MET A 795 -26.79 -21.94 -46.40
C MET A 795 -28.05 -22.28 -47.22
N LYS A 796 -28.26 -23.57 -47.54
CA LYS A 796 -29.51 -24.06 -48.14
C LYS A 796 -30.71 -23.75 -47.24
N HIS A 797 -30.58 -23.96 -45.93
CA HIS A 797 -31.63 -23.66 -44.96
C HIS A 797 -31.96 -22.17 -44.90
N VAL A 798 -30.95 -21.29 -44.79
CA VAL A 798 -31.12 -19.82 -44.76
C VAL A 798 -31.87 -19.33 -46.00
N LEU A 799 -31.50 -19.83 -47.18
CA LEU A 799 -32.22 -19.53 -48.42
C LEU A 799 -33.65 -20.07 -48.40
N ARG A 800 -33.87 -21.30 -47.95
CA ARG A 800 -35.21 -21.92 -47.89
C ARG A 800 -36.17 -21.19 -46.95
N THR A 801 -35.68 -20.64 -45.83
CA THR A 801 -36.54 -19.94 -44.85
C THR A 801 -36.78 -18.46 -45.16
N ASN A 802 -36.11 -17.88 -46.16
CA ASN A 802 -36.24 -16.45 -46.52
C ASN A 802 -36.66 -16.21 -47.99
N PRO A 803 -37.77 -16.81 -48.49
CA PRO A 803 -38.19 -16.72 -49.90
C PRO A 803 -38.59 -15.30 -50.35
N ALA A 804 -38.84 -14.37 -49.42
CA ALA A 804 -39.07 -12.96 -49.73
C ALA A 804 -37.84 -12.27 -50.38
N SER A 805 -36.66 -12.91 -50.37
CA SER A 805 -35.44 -12.41 -51.01
C SER A 805 -35.34 -12.71 -52.51
N ASN A 806 -36.27 -13.46 -53.12
CA ASN A 806 -36.26 -13.81 -54.55
C ASN A 806 -36.25 -12.58 -55.49
N SER A 807 -36.69 -11.40 -55.04
CA SER A 807 -36.66 -10.15 -55.80
C SER A 807 -35.31 -9.42 -55.76
N VAL A 808 -34.37 -9.87 -54.93
CA VAL A 808 -33.07 -9.22 -54.72
C VAL A 808 -31.96 -10.18 -55.09
N GLY A 809 -31.28 -9.92 -56.20
CA GLY A 809 -30.09 -10.67 -56.59
C GLY A 809 -29.08 -10.68 -55.44
N ILE A 810 -28.62 -11.87 -55.04
CA ILE A 810 -27.59 -12.03 -54.03
C ILE A 810 -26.26 -11.67 -54.70
N GLY A 811 -25.85 -10.41 -54.53
CA GLY A 811 -24.63 -9.84 -55.08
C GLY A 811 -23.37 -10.42 -54.44
N LEU A 812 -23.08 -11.70 -54.70
CA LEU A 812 -21.91 -12.41 -54.19
C LEU A 812 -20.64 -12.05 -54.96
N VAL A 813 -20.10 -10.88 -54.63
CA VAL A 813 -18.74 -10.50 -55.02
C VAL A 813 -17.73 -11.36 -54.26
N LEU A 814 -17.45 -12.55 -54.83
CA LEU A 814 -16.49 -13.52 -54.32
C LEU A 814 -15.38 -13.73 -55.37
N SER A 815 -14.12 -13.78 -54.93
CA SER A 815 -13.01 -14.16 -55.81
C SER A 815 -12.88 -15.68 -55.90
N GLU A 816 -12.58 -16.18 -57.10
CA GLU A 816 -12.40 -17.62 -57.39
C GLU A 816 -11.33 -18.27 -56.49
N ASP A 817 -10.32 -17.48 -56.10
CA ASP A 817 -9.17 -17.90 -55.30
C ASP A 817 -9.55 -18.48 -53.92
N HIS A 818 -10.69 -18.09 -53.35
CA HIS A 818 -11.16 -18.60 -52.05
C HIS A 818 -11.81 -20.00 -52.12
N PHE A 819 -12.22 -20.46 -53.32
CA PHE A 819 -13.12 -21.61 -53.49
C PHE A 819 -12.57 -22.76 -54.34
N ARG A 820 -11.40 -22.60 -54.97
CA ARG A 820 -10.78 -23.68 -55.76
C ARG A 820 -10.63 -24.96 -54.93
N GLY A 821 -11.23 -26.05 -55.43
CA GLY A 821 -11.15 -27.38 -54.84
C GLY A 821 -12.29 -27.76 -53.88
N GLN A 822 -13.27 -26.89 -53.60
CA GLN A 822 -14.37 -27.21 -52.68
C GLN A 822 -15.64 -27.65 -53.43
N GLU A 823 -15.92 -28.95 -53.50
CA GLU A 823 -17.07 -29.48 -54.27
C GLU A 823 -18.42 -28.97 -53.74
N LYS A 824 -18.54 -28.80 -52.41
CA LYS A 824 -19.72 -28.20 -51.75
C LYS A 824 -20.05 -26.78 -52.22
N TRP A 825 -19.08 -26.02 -52.74
CA TRP A 825 -19.33 -24.69 -53.29
C TRP A 825 -20.18 -24.75 -54.57
N TYR A 826 -19.85 -25.67 -55.48
CA TYR A 826 -20.63 -25.87 -56.71
C TYR A 826 -22.04 -26.38 -56.40
N GLU A 827 -22.18 -27.22 -55.36
CA GLU A 827 -23.48 -27.68 -54.87
C GLU A 827 -24.33 -26.54 -54.26
N PHE A 828 -23.71 -25.57 -53.57
CA PHE A 828 -24.41 -24.36 -53.11
C PHE A 828 -24.88 -23.51 -54.29
N VAL A 829 -24.01 -23.26 -55.27
CA VAL A 829 -24.34 -22.45 -56.45
C VAL A 829 -25.48 -23.09 -57.25
N ASP A 830 -25.42 -24.41 -57.47
CA ASP A 830 -26.49 -25.18 -58.12
C ASP A 830 -27.81 -25.11 -57.33
N TYR A 831 -27.78 -25.26 -56.00
CA TYR A 831 -28.97 -25.11 -55.16
C TYR A 831 -29.58 -23.71 -55.21
N ALA A 832 -28.75 -22.66 -55.11
CA ALA A 832 -29.21 -21.28 -55.15
C ALA A 832 -29.86 -20.95 -56.51
N LEU A 833 -29.22 -21.36 -57.61
CA LEU A 833 -29.73 -21.21 -58.97
C LEU A 833 -31.05 -21.98 -59.19
N LYS A 834 -31.16 -23.22 -58.69
CA LYS A 834 -32.39 -24.04 -58.75
C LYS A 834 -33.53 -23.47 -57.89
N SER A 835 -33.20 -22.68 -56.88
CA SER A 835 -34.17 -22.01 -55.99
C SER A 835 -34.51 -20.59 -56.45
N GLU A 836 -34.23 -20.25 -57.71
CA GLU A 836 -34.46 -18.94 -58.35
C GLU A 836 -33.70 -17.74 -57.75
N TYR A 837 -32.71 -17.96 -56.87
CA TYR A 837 -31.87 -16.87 -56.36
C TYR A 837 -30.89 -16.39 -57.42
N GLY A 838 -30.92 -15.09 -57.70
CA GLY A 838 -29.98 -14.46 -58.64
C GLY A 838 -28.56 -14.43 -58.07
N VAL A 839 -27.66 -15.25 -58.61
CA VAL A 839 -26.23 -15.25 -58.26
C VAL A 839 -25.46 -14.39 -59.25
N LEU A 840 -24.81 -13.32 -58.77
CA LEU A 840 -23.88 -12.50 -59.55
C LEU A 840 -22.43 -12.89 -59.23
N LEU A 841 -21.61 -13.13 -60.26
CA LEU A 841 -20.21 -13.55 -60.14
C LEU A 841 -19.31 -12.50 -60.80
N ASN A 842 -18.32 -11.96 -60.08
CA ASN A 842 -17.58 -10.77 -60.49
C ASN A 842 -16.40 -11.02 -61.48
N LYS A 843 -16.30 -12.24 -62.05
CA LYS A 843 -15.41 -12.60 -63.17
C LYS A 843 -16.05 -13.72 -63.99
N LYS A 844 -15.62 -13.90 -65.24
CA LYS A 844 -15.96 -15.06 -66.08
C LYS A 844 -15.44 -16.35 -65.44
N ILE A 845 -16.24 -16.99 -64.59
CA ILE A 845 -16.01 -18.38 -64.17
C ILE A 845 -16.40 -19.28 -65.34
N ASP A 846 -15.48 -20.12 -65.81
CA ASP A 846 -15.79 -21.09 -66.88
C ASP A 846 -16.52 -22.31 -66.30
N LEU A 847 -17.80 -22.12 -65.99
CA LEU A 847 -18.70 -23.14 -65.43
C LEU A 847 -19.00 -24.32 -66.38
N LYS A 848 -18.47 -24.30 -67.61
CA LYS A 848 -18.75 -25.29 -68.67
C LYS A 848 -18.46 -26.75 -68.29
N TYR A 849 -17.60 -26.99 -67.30
CA TYR A 849 -17.02 -28.33 -67.09
C TYR A 849 -17.64 -29.19 -65.96
N ARG A 850 -18.65 -28.72 -65.20
CA ARG A 850 -19.27 -29.55 -64.12
C ARG A 850 -20.80 -29.49 -63.96
N LEU A 851 -21.54 -28.58 -64.59
CA LEU A 851 -23.02 -28.51 -64.46
C LEU A 851 -23.72 -28.98 -65.75
N ASN A 852 -23.76 -30.29 -65.98
CA ASN A 852 -24.25 -30.88 -67.23
C ASN A 852 -25.78 -31.10 -67.32
N SER A 853 -26.59 -30.53 -66.41
CA SER A 853 -28.04 -30.83 -66.34
C SER A 853 -28.94 -29.78 -65.65
N VAL A 854 -28.85 -28.50 -66.04
CA VAL A 854 -29.93 -27.52 -65.79
C VAL A 854 -30.18 -26.63 -67.02
N ASN A 855 -31.45 -26.52 -67.44
CA ASN A 855 -31.85 -25.74 -68.60
C ASN A 855 -31.83 -24.21 -68.35
N LYS A 856 -31.40 -23.46 -69.38
CA LYS A 856 -31.60 -22.00 -69.61
C LYS A 856 -31.98 -21.13 -68.38
N LEU A 857 -31.01 -20.82 -67.53
CA LEU A 857 -31.11 -19.72 -66.56
C LEU A 857 -30.58 -18.40 -67.15
N LYS A 858 -31.28 -17.29 -66.88
CA LYS A 858 -30.90 -15.94 -67.32
C LYS A 858 -29.73 -15.38 -66.50
N CYS A 859 -28.50 -15.74 -66.87
CA CYS A 859 -27.32 -14.97 -66.45
C CYS A 859 -27.37 -13.59 -67.13
N ARG A 860 -27.76 -12.55 -66.39
CA ARG A 860 -27.52 -11.15 -66.79
C ARG A 860 -26.11 -10.76 -66.38
N SER A 861 -25.19 -10.71 -67.33
CA SER A 861 -23.94 -9.98 -67.15
C SER A 861 -24.23 -8.47 -67.13
N LEU A 862 -23.89 -7.80 -66.04
CA LEU A 862 -23.69 -6.35 -66.02
C LEU A 862 -22.18 -6.07 -66.18
N PHE A 863 -21.88 -4.95 -66.84
CA PHE A 863 -20.54 -4.37 -66.95
C PHE A 863 -20.14 -3.69 -65.63
#